data_AF-A4XIF8-F1
#
_entry.id   AF-A4XIF8-F1
#
_cell.length_a   1.000
_cell.length_b   1.000
_cell.length_c   1.000
_cell.angle_alpha   90.00
_cell.angle_beta   90.00
_cell.angle_gamma   90.00
#
_symmetry.space_group_name_H-M   'P 1'
#
loop_
_entity.id
_entity.type
_entity.pdbx_description
1 polymer ?
#
loop_
_entity_poly.entity_id
_entity_poly.type
_entity_poly.pdbx_seq_one_letter_code
_entity_poly.pdbx_strand_id
1 'polypeptide(L)'
;MLKLKKAIKRITLCVAVVFLLQILFLFSGYNNSDVKAATTFNYGEALQKAIMFYEFQMSGKLPSWIRNNWRGDSGLNDGKDVGLDLTGGWHDAGDHVKFNLPMSYSASMLSWAVYEYKAAFEKSGQLEHILNQIEWVNDYFVKCHPSKYVYYYQVGDPIEDHNFWGPAEVMQMKRPAYKCDLNNPASSVVAETAASLAAASIVIRERNSQKADTYLQHAIELFDFADRTRSDAGYTAATGFYTSGGFIDDLGWAAVWLYLATNDKSYLDKAETLMAEYAGGTNTWTQCWDDVRYGAILLLAKITNKDIYKGAVERNLDHWTYNITYTPKGLAWLTGWGSLRYATTAAFLAFVYADWSGCPENKRTAYLKFGESQINYALGSTGRSFLVGFGQNYPQHPHHRNAHSSWANSMRIPEYHRHILYGALVGGPGSDDSYNDDITDYVQNEVACDYNAGIVGALAKMYLMYGGDPIPNFKAIEKPTNDEIFVESKFGNSQGANYTEIISYIYNRTGWPPRVTDNLNFKYFIDLSELIKAGYGPDIVKVETYYSEGGKISGPYVWNASKNIYYILVDFTGTKIYPGGEVEHKKQAQFKISVPQGVPWDPTNDPSYAGLTKELSKNKFIAAYEGNVLVWGQEPEGSSSSTPTPTPVPTVTVTPTPTPTVTVTPTPTPTVTATPTPTPTPVSTPATGGQIKVLYANKETNSTTNTIRPWLKVVNSGSSSIDLSRVTIRYWYTVDGERAQSAVSDWAQIGASNVTFKFVKLSSSVSGADYYLEIGFKSGAGQLQPGKDTGEIQIRFNKDDWSNYNQGNDWSWLQSMTSYGENEKVTAYIDGVLVWGQEPSGATPAPAPTATSTPTPTVTPTPTPTVTVTPTPTPTVTATPTPTPTPVSTPATGGQIKVLYANKETNSTTNTIRPWLKVVNSGSSSIDLSRVTIRYWYTVDGERAQSAISDWAQIGASNVTFKFVKLSSSVSGADYYLEIGFKSGAGQLQPGKDTGEIQIRFNKDDWSNYNQGNDWSWLQSMTSYGENEKVTAYIDGVLVWGQEPSGTTPAPTSTPTVTVTPTPTPTPTPTPTVTPTPTPTPGNGLARIDTSTLVGTNQHTVGIEIDLIRHCVESGMGYELCEGSAE
;
A
#
# COMPACT_ATOMS: atom_id res chain seq x y z
N MET A 1 -37.82 -23.07 -89.31
CA MET A 1 -37.18 -22.19 -88.29
C MET A 1 -37.90 -22.13 -86.93
N LEU A 2 -39.23 -21.92 -86.84
CA LEU A 2 -39.88 -21.65 -85.54
C LEU A 2 -39.73 -22.77 -84.48
N LYS A 3 -39.78 -24.06 -84.89
CA LYS A 3 -39.52 -25.20 -84.00
C LYS A 3 -38.08 -25.19 -83.46
N LEU A 4 -37.09 -24.82 -84.28
CA LEU A 4 -35.68 -24.74 -83.87
C LEU A 4 -35.45 -23.61 -82.86
N LYS A 5 -36.05 -22.43 -83.04
CA LYS A 5 -35.99 -21.34 -82.04
C LYS A 5 -36.63 -21.73 -80.70
N LYS A 6 -37.72 -22.52 -80.70
CA LYS A 6 -38.30 -23.07 -79.45
C LYS A 6 -37.42 -24.16 -78.81
N ALA A 7 -36.78 -25.02 -79.61
CA ALA A 7 -35.84 -26.01 -79.10
C ALA A 7 -34.61 -25.34 -78.45
N ILE A 8 -33.99 -24.37 -79.13
CA ILE A 8 -32.84 -23.61 -78.60
C ILE A 8 -33.24 -22.85 -77.32
N LYS A 9 -34.41 -22.18 -77.27
CA LYS A 9 -34.86 -21.54 -76.01
C LYS A 9 -35.06 -22.54 -74.86
N ARG A 10 -35.56 -23.75 -75.14
CA ARG A 10 -35.70 -24.81 -74.12
C ARG A 10 -34.36 -25.35 -73.66
N ILE A 11 -33.42 -25.60 -74.59
CA ILE A 11 -32.07 -26.06 -74.25
C ILE A 11 -31.32 -24.98 -73.45
N THR A 12 -31.39 -23.71 -73.87
CA THR A 12 -30.77 -22.59 -73.14
C THR A 12 -31.38 -22.42 -71.75
N LEU A 13 -32.70 -22.59 -71.60
CA LEU A 13 -33.36 -22.54 -70.30
C LEU A 13 -32.99 -23.74 -69.42
N CYS A 14 -32.92 -24.96 -69.98
CA CYS A 14 -32.47 -26.15 -69.25
C CYS A 14 -30.99 -26.04 -68.83
N VAL A 15 -30.11 -25.53 -69.70
CA VAL A 15 -28.70 -25.28 -69.36
C VAL A 15 -28.60 -24.20 -68.28
N ALA A 16 -29.35 -23.09 -68.40
CA ALA A 16 -29.37 -22.04 -67.38
C ALA A 16 -29.93 -22.54 -66.04
N VAL A 17 -30.97 -23.38 -66.03
CA VAL A 17 -31.52 -24.00 -64.82
C VAL A 17 -30.57 -25.03 -64.22
N VAL A 18 -29.86 -25.82 -65.03
CA VAL A 18 -28.82 -26.74 -64.54
C VAL A 18 -27.63 -25.96 -63.99
N PHE A 19 -27.21 -24.86 -64.61
CA PHE A 19 -26.18 -23.97 -64.06
C PHE A 19 -26.63 -23.29 -62.77
N LEU A 20 -27.88 -22.82 -62.69
CA LEU A 20 -28.43 -22.26 -61.44
C LEU A 20 -28.52 -23.32 -60.34
N LEU A 21 -28.92 -24.55 -60.67
CA LEU A 21 -28.96 -25.67 -59.74
C LEU A 21 -27.55 -26.09 -59.31
N GLN A 22 -26.56 -26.08 -60.20
CA GLN A 22 -25.16 -26.35 -59.84
C GLN A 22 -24.57 -25.25 -58.97
N ILE A 23 -24.91 -23.97 -59.21
CA ILE A 23 -24.56 -22.86 -58.33
C ILE A 23 -25.28 -23.01 -56.98
N LEU A 24 -26.56 -23.35 -56.96
CA LEU A 24 -27.31 -23.65 -55.73
C LEU A 24 -26.73 -24.84 -54.97
N PHE A 25 -26.23 -25.89 -55.65
CA PHE A 25 -25.54 -27.02 -55.00
C PHE A 25 -24.11 -26.68 -54.56
N LEU A 26 -23.42 -25.73 -55.21
CA LEU A 26 -22.15 -25.18 -54.73
C LEU A 26 -22.34 -24.24 -53.52
N PHE A 27 -23.51 -23.60 -53.37
CA PHE A 27 -23.90 -22.83 -52.19
C PHE A 27 -24.71 -23.63 -51.14
N SER A 28 -25.10 -24.88 -51.45
CA SER A 28 -25.78 -25.81 -50.51
C SER A 28 -24.91 -27.02 -50.16
N GLY A 29 -23.66 -27.04 -50.61
CA GLY A 29 -22.67 -28.04 -50.23
C GLY A 29 -22.13 -27.74 -48.84
N TYR A 30 -22.45 -28.59 -47.88
CA TYR A 30 -21.91 -28.57 -46.51
C TYR A 30 -22.31 -27.38 -45.61
N ASN A 31 -23.60 -27.07 -45.57
CA ASN A 31 -24.23 -26.83 -44.27
C ASN A 31 -24.39 -28.17 -43.51
N ASN A 32 -23.27 -28.81 -43.19
CA ASN A 32 -23.17 -29.41 -41.87
C ASN A 32 -23.12 -28.21 -40.92
N SER A 33 -24.29 -27.71 -40.58
CA SER A 33 -24.49 -27.23 -39.22
C SER A 33 -24.29 -28.46 -38.35
N ASP A 34 -23.02 -28.75 -38.03
CA ASP A 34 -22.70 -29.53 -36.86
C ASP A 34 -23.43 -28.79 -35.74
N VAL A 35 -24.55 -29.36 -35.29
CA VAL A 35 -25.21 -28.92 -34.07
C VAL A 35 -24.26 -29.32 -32.96
N LYS A 36 -23.20 -28.52 -32.78
CA LYS A 36 -22.37 -28.53 -31.60
C LYS A 36 -23.35 -28.48 -30.45
N ALA A 37 -23.35 -29.53 -29.63
CA ALA A 37 -24.07 -29.52 -28.38
C ALA A 37 -23.70 -28.22 -27.67
N ALA A 38 -24.70 -27.47 -27.19
CA ALA A 38 -24.45 -26.20 -26.52
C ALA A 38 -23.39 -26.43 -25.45
N THR A 39 -22.28 -25.69 -25.53
CA THR A 39 -21.16 -25.87 -24.60
C THR A 39 -21.67 -25.56 -23.20
N THR A 40 -21.29 -26.38 -22.20
CA THR A 40 -21.77 -26.25 -20.82
C THR A 40 -21.56 -24.83 -20.27
N PHE A 41 -20.49 -24.17 -20.73
CA PHE A 41 -20.21 -22.75 -20.52
C PHE A 41 -19.78 -22.08 -21.82
N ASN A 42 -19.93 -20.76 -21.93
CA ASN A 42 -19.45 -19.97 -23.06
C ASN A 42 -17.98 -19.58 -22.86
N TYR A 43 -17.04 -20.41 -23.32
CA TYR A 43 -15.61 -20.18 -23.10
C TYR A 43 -15.06 -18.95 -23.82
N GLY A 44 -15.63 -18.55 -24.96
CA GLY A 44 -15.21 -17.33 -25.68
C GLY A 44 -15.61 -16.05 -24.94
N GLU A 45 -16.80 -16.00 -24.35
CA GLU A 45 -17.22 -14.89 -23.48
C GLU A 45 -16.39 -14.84 -22.19
N ALA A 46 -16.14 -15.99 -21.56
CA ALA A 46 -15.26 -16.06 -20.39
C ALA A 46 -13.84 -15.55 -20.72
N LEU A 47 -13.26 -15.98 -21.85
CA LEU A 47 -11.95 -15.52 -22.33
C LEU A 47 -11.92 -14.01 -22.57
N GLN A 48 -12.93 -13.49 -23.30
CA GLN A 48 -13.07 -12.06 -23.57
C GLN A 48 -13.12 -11.22 -22.28
N LYS A 49 -13.88 -11.68 -21.27
CA LYS A 49 -13.97 -11.02 -19.97
C LYS A 49 -12.66 -11.14 -19.19
N ALA A 50 -12.06 -12.33 -19.12
CA ALA A 50 -10.81 -12.56 -18.39
C ALA A 50 -9.62 -11.75 -18.93
N ILE A 51 -9.62 -11.39 -20.24
CA ILE A 51 -8.69 -10.44 -20.83
C ILE A 51 -9.06 -8.99 -20.48
N MET A 52 -10.36 -8.66 -20.48
CA MET A 52 -10.84 -7.32 -20.13
C MET A 52 -10.56 -6.95 -18.67
N PHE A 53 -10.44 -7.93 -17.75
CA PHE A 53 -10.00 -7.69 -16.37
C PHE A 53 -8.74 -6.82 -16.30
N TYR A 54 -7.72 -7.09 -17.12
CA TYR A 54 -6.48 -6.32 -17.13
C TYR A 54 -6.67 -4.87 -17.59
N GLU A 55 -7.71 -4.55 -18.38
CA GLU A 55 -8.09 -3.15 -18.67
C GLU A 55 -8.51 -2.39 -17.39
N PHE A 56 -9.09 -3.09 -16.41
CA PHE A 56 -9.49 -2.50 -15.14
C PHE A 56 -8.36 -2.37 -14.13
N GLN A 57 -7.24 -3.07 -14.33
CA GLN A 57 -6.04 -2.93 -13.49
C GLN A 57 -5.10 -1.81 -13.96
N MET A 58 -5.24 -1.27 -15.19
CA MET A 58 -4.28 -0.32 -15.78
C MET A 58 -4.04 0.92 -14.90
N SER A 59 -2.76 1.26 -14.66
CA SER A 59 -2.33 2.45 -13.92
C SER A 59 -1.59 3.43 -14.84
N GLY A 60 -1.63 4.73 -14.56
CA GLY A 60 -1.07 5.77 -15.42
C GLY A 60 -2.12 6.47 -16.28
N LYS A 61 -1.66 7.12 -17.37
CA LYS A 61 -2.55 7.81 -18.32
C LYS A 61 -3.18 6.81 -19.29
N LEU A 62 -4.49 6.59 -19.20
CA LEU A 62 -5.16 5.53 -19.94
C LEU A 62 -5.20 5.81 -21.46
N PRO A 63 -5.05 4.78 -22.30
CA PRO A 63 -5.06 4.93 -23.75
C PRO A 63 -6.50 5.02 -24.30
N SER A 64 -6.66 5.64 -25.47
CA SER A 64 -7.97 5.87 -26.08
C SER A 64 -8.73 4.61 -26.53
N TRP A 65 -8.11 3.43 -26.44
CA TRP A 65 -8.73 2.15 -26.80
C TRP A 65 -9.42 1.43 -25.63
N ILE A 66 -9.35 1.96 -24.40
CA ILE A 66 -10.06 1.38 -23.25
C ILE A 66 -11.56 1.24 -23.53
N ARG A 67 -12.16 0.15 -23.06
CA ARG A 67 -13.56 -0.19 -23.36
C ARG A 67 -14.48 0.00 -22.17
N ASN A 68 -14.11 0.85 -21.22
CA ASN A 68 -14.90 1.17 -20.03
C ASN A 68 -14.98 2.70 -19.80
N ASN A 69 -15.87 3.13 -18.90
CA ASN A 69 -16.08 4.54 -18.56
C ASN A 69 -15.94 4.87 -17.07
N TRP A 70 -15.40 3.95 -16.27
CA TRP A 70 -15.27 4.11 -14.82
C TRP A 70 -13.82 4.07 -14.31
N ARG A 71 -12.88 3.56 -15.11
CA ARG A 71 -11.46 3.84 -14.91
C ARG A 71 -11.08 5.19 -15.54
N GLY A 72 -10.27 5.95 -14.82
CA GLY A 72 -9.64 7.19 -15.29
C GLY A 72 -8.13 7.16 -15.12
N ASP A 73 -7.48 8.26 -15.51
CA ASP A 73 -6.04 8.44 -15.31
C ASP A 73 -5.70 8.36 -13.81
N SER A 74 -4.81 7.44 -13.43
CA SER A 74 -4.35 7.23 -12.05
C SER A 74 -2.82 7.21 -11.98
N GLY A 75 -2.23 7.32 -10.78
CA GLY A 75 -0.77 7.15 -10.62
C GLY A 75 0.12 8.10 -11.45
N LEU A 76 -0.39 9.26 -11.90
CA LEU A 76 0.29 10.19 -12.83
C LEU A 76 1.59 10.85 -12.28
N ASN A 77 1.96 10.51 -11.05
CA ASN A 77 3.17 10.97 -10.38
C ASN A 77 4.15 9.82 -10.06
N ASP A 78 3.83 8.58 -10.42
CA ASP A 78 4.66 7.40 -10.20
C ASP A 78 6.07 7.62 -10.80
N GLY A 79 7.11 7.55 -9.97
CA GLY A 79 8.51 7.77 -10.34
C GLY A 79 9.02 9.21 -10.21
N LYS A 80 8.17 10.21 -9.95
CA LYS A 80 8.61 11.62 -9.81
C LYS A 80 9.51 11.86 -8.61
N ASP A 81 9.37 11.04 -7.57
CA ASP A 81 10.23 11.01 -6.38
C ASP A 81 11.68 10.61 -6.69
N VAL A 82 11.90 9.84 -7.77
CA VAL A 82 13.22 9.41 -8.26
C VAL A 82 13.61 10.06 -9.61
N GLY A 83 12.82 11.03 -10.10
CA GLY A 83 13.11 11.76 -11.33
C GLY A 83 12.85 10.99 -12.64
N LEU A 84 12.02 9.93 -12.60
CA LEU A 84 11.67 9.10 -13.75
C LEU A 84 10.16 9.17 -14.06
N ASP A 85 9.79 8.76 -15.27
CA ASP A 85 8.41 8.37 -15.58
C ASP A 85 8.28 6.87 -15.31
N LEU A 86 7.61 6.49 -14.22
CA LEU A 86 7.22 5.10 -13.92
C LEU A 86 5.69 4.92 -14.01
N THR A 87 4.99 5.79 -14.76
CA THR A 87 3.56 5.63 -15.05
C THR A 87 3.32 4.49 -16.04
N GLY A 88 2.16 3.83 -15.97
CA GLY A 88 1.89 2.59 -16.70
C GLY A 88 1.79 1.38 -15.76
N GLY A 89 1.70 0.19 -16.35
CA GLY A 89 1.60 -1.09 -15.63
C GLY A 89 0.20 -1.36 -15.11
N TRP A 90 0.09 -2.36 -14.24
CA TRP A 90 -1.16 -2.76 -13.58
C TRP A 90 -1.07 -2.55 -12.07
N HIS A 91 -2.18 -2.15 -11.46
CA HIS A 91 -2.41 -2.36 -10.03
C HIS A 91 -2.54 -3.87 -9.78
N ASP A 92 -1.91 -4.36 -8.72
CA ASP A 92 -1.71 -5.79 -8.51
C ASP A 92 -3.02 -6.56 -8.31
N ALA A 93 -3.77 -6.19 -7.28
CA ALA A 93 -4.95 -6.92 -6.82
C ALA A 93 -6.14 -5.99 -6.55
N GLY A 94 -6.80 -6.14 -5.40
CA GLY A 94 -7.76 -5.18 -4.87
C GLY A 94 -7.20 -3.81 -4.46
N ASP A 95 -5.88 -3.65 -4.50
CA ASP A 95 -5.11 -2.50 -4.06
C ASP A 95 -4.62 -1.62 -5.22
N HIS A 96 -3.66 -0.73 -4.97
CA HIS A 96 -3.07 0.13 -5.99
C HIS A 96 -1.53 0.07 -6.03
N VAL A 97 -0.88 -0.77 -5.24
CA VAL A 97 0.56 -1.04 -5.37
C VAL A 97 0.84 -1.68 -6.73
N LYS A 98 2.02 -1.40 -7.27
CA LYS A 98 2.55 -2.02 -8.49
C LYS A 98 3.69 -2.96 -8.12
N PHE A 99 3.37 -4.16 -7.64
CA PHE A 99 4.35 -5.21 -7.37
C PHE A 99 4.82 -5.82 -8.70
N ASN A 100 6.09 -5.65 -9.07
CA ASN A 100 6.52 -6.09 -10.41
C ASN A 100 6.61 -7.61 -10.53
N LEU A 101 6.91 -8.37 -9.47
CA LEU A 101 7.04 -9.85 -9.53
C LEU A 101 5.76 -10.56 -10.03
N PRO A 102 4.61 -10.45 -9.34
CA PRO A 102 3.35 -11.00 -9.84
C PRO A 102 2.91 -10.37 -11.17
N MET A 103 3.19 -9.08 -11.40
CA MET A 103 2.86 -8.41 -12.66
C MET A 103 3.65 -8.96 -13.86
N SER A 104 4.95 -9.23 -13.69
CA SER A 104 5.79 -9.81 -14.74
C SER A 104 5.44 -11.26 -14.99
N TYR A 105 5.12 -12.03 -13.93
CA TYR A 105 4.54 -13.37 -14.02
C TYR A 105 3.24 -13.37 -14.83
N SER A 106 2.30 -12.48 -14.53
CA SER A 106 1.05 -12.37 -15.29
C SER A 106 1.32 -12.08 -16.77
N ALA A 107 2.24 -11.16 -17.04
CA ALA A 107 2.59 -10.77 -18.39
C ALA A 107 3.34 -11.86 -19.19
N SER A 108 4.20 -12.66 -18.54
CA SER A 108 4.89 -13.81 -19.15
C SER A 108 3.91 -14.95 -19.43
N MET A 109 2.99 -15.23 -18.50
CA MET A 109 1.93 -16.23 -18.65
C MET A 109 0.90 -15.86 -19.73
N LEU A 110 0.50 -14.58 -19.83
CA LEU A 110 -0.35 -14.10 -20.93
C LEU A 110 0.37 -14.21 -22.29
N SER A 111 1.67 -13.90 -22.33
CA SER A 111 2.48 -14.09 -23.53
C SER A 111 2.62 -15.57 -23.89
N TRP A 112 2.77 -16.46 -22.91
CA TRP A 112 2.78 -17.91 -23.11
C TRP A 112 1.45 -18.43 -23.65
N ALA A 113 0.32 -17.94 -23.12
CA ALA A 113 -1.00 -18.27 -23.62
C ALA A 113 -1.15 -17.92 -25.12
N VAL A 114 -0.68 -16.73 -25.55
CA VAL A 114 -0.68 -16.35 -26.97
C VAL A 114 0.29 -17.20 -27.78
N TYR A 115 1.48 -17.52 -27.25
CA TYR A 115 2.47 -18.37 -27.92
C TYR A 115 1.93 -19.78 -28.22
N GLU A 116 1.22 -20.42 -27.28
CA GLU A 116 0.64 -21.76 -27.49
C GLU A 116 -0.66 -21.72 -28.29
N TYR A 117 -1.54 -20.73 -28.02
CA TYR A 117 -2.93 -20.75 -28.47
C TYR A 117 -3.34 -19.50 -29.28
N LYS A 118 -2.43 -18.85 -30.02
CA LYS A 118 -2.71 -17.69 -30.90
C LYS A 118 -4.01 -17.85 -31.70
N ALA A 119 -4.23 -19.02 -32.30
CA ALA A 119 -5.42 -19.35 -33.09
C ALA A 119 -6.74 -19.27 -32.31
N ALA A 120 -6.73 -19.42 -30.97
CA ALA A 120 -7.88 -19.19 -30.11
C ALA A 120 -8.25 -17.70 -30.07
N PHE A 121 -7.25 -16.85 -29.83
CA PHE A 121 -7.40 -15.40 -29.76
C PHE A 121 -7.77 -14.79 -31.13
N GLU A 122 -7.26 -15.35 -32.24
CA GLU A 122 -7.65 -14.98 -33.60
C GLU A 122 -9.13 -15.31 -33.87
N LYS A 123 -9.53 -16.56 -33.66
CA LYS A 123 -10.91 -17.02 -33.91
C LYS A 123 -11.96 -16.37 -33.01
N SER A 124 -11.61 -16.08 -31.75
CA SER A 124 -12.45 -15.34 -30.81
C SER A 124 -12.38 -13.81 -30.99
N GLY A 125 -11.54 -13.30 -31.89
CA GLY A 125 -11.33 -11.86 -32.07
C GLY A 125 -10.75 -11.14 -30.85
N GLN A 126 -10.09 -11.87 -29.93
CA GLN A 126 -9.49 -11.32 -28.71
C GLN A 126 -7.97 -11.04 -28.84
N LEU A 127 -7.34 -11.39 -29.96
CA LEU A 127 -5.89 -11.21 -30.17
C LEU A 127 -5.44 -9.76 -29.99
N GLU A 128 -6.16 -8.79 -30.56
CA GLU A 128 -5.85 -7.36 -30.37
C GLU A 128 -5.94 -6.93 -28.90
N HIS A 129 -6.94 -7.43 -28.17
CA HIS A 129 -7.14 -7.07 -26.76
C HIS A 129 -6.03 -7.63 -25.86
N ILE A 130 -5.63 -8.89 -26.03
CA ILE A 130 -4.53 -9.46 -25.23
C ILE A 130 -3.16 -8.87 -25.61
N LEU A 131 -2.90 -8.59 -26.90
CA LEU A 131 -1.65 -7.93 -27.30
C LEU A 131 -1.58 -6.48 -26.80
N ASN A 132 -2.70 -5.75 -26.73
CA ASN A 132 -2.74 -4.43 -26.09
C ASN A 132 -2.34 -4.49 -24.61
N GLN A 133 -2.78 -5.53 -23.89
CA GLN A 133 -2.42 -5.74 -22.48
C GLN A 133 -0.95 -6.13 -22.31
N ILE A 134 -0.45 -7.07 -23.11
CA ILE A 134 0.96 -7.48 -23.10
C ILE A 134 1.88 -6.30 -23.43
N GLU A 135 1.53 -5.46 -24.40
CA GLU A 135 2.30 -4.26 -24.72
C GLU A 135 2.25 -3.19 -23.61
N TRP A 136 1.08 -2.98 -23.00
CA TRP A 136 0.90 -1.98 -21.95
C TRP A 136 1.81 -2.22 -20.72
N VAL A 137 1.87 -3.47 -20.28
CA VAL A 137 2.65 -3.85 -19.09
C VAL A 137 4.15 -3.91 -19.40
N ASN A 138 4.54 -4.39 -20.59
CA ASN A 138 5.95 -4.45 -20.99
C ASN A 138 6.52 -3.07 -21.32
N ASP A 139 5.71 -2.12 -21.80
CA ASP A 139 6.11 -0.71 -21.90
C ASP A 139 6.46 -0.10 -20.53
N TYR A 140 5.76 -0.51 -19.47
CA TYR A 140 6.09 -0.13 -18.10
C TYR A 140 7.37 -0.81 -17.60
N PHE A 141 7.59 -2.10 -17.86
CA PHE A 141 8.86 -2.76 -17.49
C PHE A 141 10.08 -2.15 -18.20
N VAL A 142 9.92 -1.70 -19.46
CA VAL A 142 10.96 -0.93 -20.17
C VAL A 142 11.28 0.39 -19.43
N LYS A 143 10.26 1.13 -18.94
CA LYS A 143 10.47 2.33 -18.11
C LYS A 143 11.16 2.01 -16.78
N CYS A 144 10.79 0.89 -16.16
CA CYS A 144 11.39 0.43 -14.91
C CYS A 144 12.86 -0.01 -15.05
N HIS A 145 13.36 -0.24 -16.27
CA HIS A 145 14.76 -0.58 -16.56
C HIS A 145 15.49 0.59 -17.26
N PRO A 146 15.82 1.69 -16.57
CA PRO A 146 16.45 2.87 -17.17
C PRO A 146 17.94 2.66 -17.52
N SER A 147 18.58 1.60 -17.00
CA SER A 147 19.95 1.24 -17.34
C SER A 147 20.24 -0.20 -16.92
N LYS A 148 21.12 -0.90 -17.66
CA LYS A 148 21.48 -2.32 -17.57
C LYS A 148 21.47 -3.01 -16.19
N TYR A 149 21.84 -2.32 -15.11
CA TYR A 149 21.91 -2.89 -13.76
C TYR A 149 21.12 -2.09 -12.72
N VAL A 150 20.02 -1.48 -13.14
CA VAL A 150 19.06 -0.77 -12.29
C VAL A 150 17.65 -1.12 -12.73
N TYR A 151 16.85 -1.68 -11.83
CA TYR A 151 15.46 -2.03 -12.12
C TYR A 151 14.51 -1.60 -10.99
N TYR A 152 13.41 -0.94 -11.35
CA TYR A 152 12.37 -0.49 -10.41
C TYR A 152 11.29 -1.57 -10.24
N TYR A 153 11.39 -2.33 -9.15
CA TYR A 153 10.53 -3.48 -8.90
C TYR A 153 9.22 -3.16 -8.17
N GLN A 154 9.02 -1.93 -7.68
CA GLN A 154 7.77 -1.55 -7.01
C GLN A 154 7.48 -0.05 -7.07
N VAL A 155 6.21 0.31 -7.23
CA VAL A 155 5.73 1.68 -6.98
C VAL A 155 4.50 1.65 -6.07
N GLY A 156 4.56 2.41 -4.98
CA GLY A 156 3.58 2.38 -3.89
C GLY A 156 4.16 1.74 -2.62
N ASP A 157 3.90 2.37 -1.48
CA ASP A 157 4.13 1.75 -0.16
C ASP A 157 2.88 0.92 0.19
N PRO A 158 3.00 -0.39 0.49
CA PRO A 158 1.83 -1.23 0.69
C PRO A 158 1.00 -0.85 1.92
N ILE A 159 1.63 -0.33 2.98
CA ILE A 159 0.92 0.00 4.22
C ILE A 159 0.13 1.30 4.03
N GLU A 160 0.74 2.33 3.47
CA GLU A 160 0.06 3.60 3.15
C GLU A 160 -1.06 3.41 2.12
N ASP A 161 -0.87 2.52 1.14
CA ASP A 161 -1.90 2.20 0.14
C ASP A 161 -3.05 1.38 0.74
N HIS A 162 -2.74 0.35 1.55
CA HIS A 162 -3.77 -0.53 2.11
C HIS A 162 -4.61 0.15 3.19
N ASN A 163 -4.07 1.17 3.86
CA ASN A 163 -4.79 2.07 4.77
C ASN A 163 -5.85 2.96 4.08
N PHE A 164 -5.88 3.00 2.73
CA PHE A 164 -6.88 3.70 1.95
C PHE A 164 -7.84 2.71 1.26
N TRP A 165 -9.13 3.02 1.27
CA TRP A 165 -10.17 2.30 0.56
C TRP A 165 -11.01 3.26 -0.30
N GLY A 166 -10.47 3.65 -1.44
CA GLY A 166 -11.15 4.47 -2.45
C GLY A 166 -10.53 4.25 -3.82
N PRO A 167 -10.99 4.94 -4.87
CA PRO A 167 -10.52 4.72 -6.23
C PRO A 167 -9.12 5.32 -6.53
N ALA A 168 -8.35 4.62 -7.36
CA ALA A 168 -6.97 4.95 -7.76
C ALA A 168 -6.82 6.36 -8.36
N GLU A 169 -7.84 6.86 -9.05
CA GLU A 169 -7.91 8.17 -9.71
C GLU A 169 -7.79 9.34 -8.71
N VAL A 170 -8.06 9.10 -7.41
CA VAL A 170 -8.07 10.14 -6.36
C VAL A 170 -7.14 9.83 -5.19
N MET A 171 -6.18 8.92 -5.36
CA MET A 171 -5.11 8.66 -4.38
C MET A 171 -4.41 9.96 -3.94
N GLN A 172 -4.29 10.17 -2.63
CA GLN A 172 -3.57 11.32 -2.05
C GLN A 172 -2.29 10.93 -1.28
N MET A 173 -2.10 9.65 -0.96
CA MET A 173 -0.89 9.16 -0.29
C MET A 173 0.33 9.26 -1.21
N LYS A 174 1.53 9.20 -0.63
CA LYS A 174 2.77 9.11 -1.40
C LYS A 174 2.91 7.71 -2.00
N ARG A 175 3.38 7.64 -3.24
CA ARG A 175 3.64 6.38 -3.95
C ARG A 175 5.13 6.28 -4.29
N PRO A 176 5.98 5.92 -3.32
CA PRO A 176 7.43 5.84 -3.52
C PRO A 176 7.81 4.77 -4.54
N ALA A 177 8.89 5.00 -5.27
CA ALA A 177 9.47 4.07 -6.24
C ALA A 177 10.67 3.32 -5.63
N TYR A 178 10.60 1.98 -5.59
CA TYR A 178 11.65 1.12 -5.07
C TYR A 178 12.39 0.42 -6.21
N LYS A 179 13.71 0.28 -6.04
CA LYS A 179 14.60 -0.33 -7.05
C LYS A 179 15.58 -1.33 -6.45
N CYS A 180 16.08 -2.19 -7.33
CA CYS A 180 17.26 -3.02 -7.13
C CYS A 180 18.42 -2.53 -8.02
N ASP A 181 19.64 -2.87 -7.60
CA ASP A 181 20.89 -2.67 -8.36
C ASP A 181 21.93 -3.72 -7.93
N LEU A 182 23.16 -3.66 -8.45
CA LEU A 182 24.22 -4.64 -8.10
C LEU A 182 24.53 -4.73 -6.60
N ASN A 183 24.24 -3.69 -5.80
CA ASN A 183 24.47 -3.69 -4.36
C ASN A 183 23.22 -4.14 -3.57
N ASN A 184 22.04 -4.00 -4.17
CA ASN A 184 20.74 -4.32 -3.57
C ASN A 184 19.98 -5.23 -4.56
N PRO A 185 20.38 -6.50 -4.71
CA PRO A 185 19.92 -7.37 -5.79
C PRO A 185 18.50 -7.91 -5.55
N ALA A 186 17.74 -8.11 -6.62
CA ALA A 186 16.39 -8.66 -6.62
C ALA A 186 16.22 -9.61 -7.81
N SER A 187 16.90 -10.75 -7.76
CA SER A 187 17.13 -11.63 -8.90
C SER A 187 15.85 -12.33 -9.38
N SER A 188 14.90 -12.67 -8.51
CA SER A 188 13.60 -13.24 -8.92
C SER A 188 12.84 -12.29 -9.82
N VAL A 189 12.49 -11.10 -9.31
CA VAL A 189 11.69 -10.11 -10.03
C VAL A 189 12.38 -9.57 -11.29
N VAL A 190 13.71 -9.46 -11.27
CA VAL A 190 14.49 -9.06 -12.46
C VAL A 190 14.47 -10.17 -13.53
N ALA A 191 14.61 -11.45 -13.14
CA ALA A 191 14.54 -12.57 -14.07
C ALA A 191 13.12 -12.81 -14.61
N GLU A 192 12.07 -12.76 -13.78
CA GLU A 192 10.68 -12.87 -14.26
C GLU A 192 10.32 -11.70 -15.20
N THR A 193 10.83 -10.50 -14.94
CA THR A 193 10.69 -9.37 -15.89
C THR A 193 11.42 -9.67 -17.21
N ALA A 194 12.61 -10.26 -17.18
CA ALA A 194 13.30 -10.70 -18.39
C ALA A 194 12.52 -11.79 -19.15
N ALA A 195 11.90 -12.74 -18.44
CA ALA A 195 11.03 -13.76 -19.02
C ALA A 195 9.81 -13.13 -19.71
N SER A 196 9.15 -12.18 -19.04
CA SER A 196 8.03 -11.41 -19.57
C SER A 196 8.38 -10.69 -20.88
N LEU A 197 9.46 -9.92 -20.88
CA LEU A 197 9.91 -9.15 -22.05
C LEU A 197 10.37 -10.06 -23.19
N ALA A 198 11.04 -11.18 -22.90
CA ALA A 198 11.43 -12.17 -23.90
C ALA A 198 10.21 -12.85 -24.53
N ALA A 199 9.25 -13.33 -23.73
CA ALA A 199 8.01 -13.92 -24.22
C ALA A 199 7.16 -12.93 -25.03
N ALA A 200 7.02 -11.69 -24.55
CA ALA A 200 6.36 -10.61 -25.26
C ALA A 200 7.01 -10.33 -26.62
N SER A 201 8.34 -10.31 -26.68
CA SER A 201 9.11 -10.08 -27.93
C SER A 201 8.88 -11.14 -29.01
N ILE A 202 8.34 -12.31 -28.67
CA ILE A 202 7.92 -13.33 -29.64
C ILE A 202 6.53 -12.98 -30.15
N VAL A 203 5.55 -12.80 -29.25
CA VAL A 203 4.13 -12.71 -29.63
C VAL A 203 3.73 -11.35 -30.21
N ILE A 204 4.41 -10.26 -29.87
CA ILE A 204 4.17 -8.95 -30.49
C ILE A 204 4.95 -8.73 -31.80
N ARG A 205 5.84 -9.64 -32.20
CA ARG A 205 6.80 -9.44 -33.30
C ARG A 205 6.16 -9.20 -34.66
N GLU A 206 5.08 -9.91 -34.96
CA GLU A 206 4.28 -9.71 -36.18
C GLU A 206 3.55 -8.36 -36.19
N ARG A 207 3.19 -7.84 -35.01
CA ARG A 207 2.46 -6.58 -34.83
C ARG A 207 3.40 -5.37 -34.87
N ASN A 208 4.54 -5.46 -34.20
CA ASN A 208 5.52 -4.39 -34.06
C ASN A 208 6.93 -4.96 -33.78
N SER A 209 7.69 -5.22 -34.84
CA SER A 209 9.03 -5.80 -34.73
C SER A 209 10.03 -4.90 -34.00
N GLN A 210 9.96 -3.57 -34.16
CA GLN A 210 10.87 -2.62 -33.51
C GLN A 210 10.69 -2.61 -31.98
N LYS A 211 9.44 -2.65 -31.53
CA LYS A 211 9.11 -2.76 -30.11
C LYS A 211 9.51 -4.14 -29.56
N ALA A 212 9.32 -5.19 -30.34
CA ALA A 212 9.79 -6.53 -29.99
C ALA A 212 11.32 -6.60 -29.83
N ASP A 213 12.08 -5.90 -30.68
CA ASP A 213 13.54 -5.79 -30.55
C ASP A 213 13.94 -5.01 -29.29
N THR A 214 13.17 -3.97 -28.93
CA THR A 214 13.37 -3.22 -27.68
C THR A 214 13.12 -4.09 -26.44
N TYR A 215 12.02 -4.85 -26.42
CA TYR A 215 11.73 -5.79 -25.32
C TYR A 215 12.81 -6.86 -25.20
N LEU A 216 13.25 -7.44 -26.33
CA LEU A 216 14.31 -8.46 -26.34
C LEU A 216 15.65 -7.91 -25.82
N GLN A 217 16.03 -6.69 -26.18
CA GLN A 217 17.24 -6.04 -25.65
C GLN A 217 17.16 -5.86 -24.12
N HIS A 218 16.04 -5.36 -23.60
CA HIS A 218 15.85 -5.21 -22.15
C HIS A 218 15.84 -6.58 -21.44
N ALA A 219 15.24 -7.62 -22.04
CA ALA A 219 15.25 -8.97 -21.48
C ALA A 219 16.66 -9.55 -21.36
N ILE A 220 17.50 -9.40 -22.38
CA ILE A 220 18.90 -9.84 -22.38
C ILE A 220 19.71 -9.14 -21.28
N GLU A 221 19.49 -7.83 -21.09
CA GLU A 221 20.17 -7.04 -20.08
C GLU A 221 19.73 -7.38 -18.64
N LEU A 222 18.42 -7.46 -18.39
CA LEU A 222 17.87 -7.87 -17.11
C LEU A 222 18.29 -9.31 -16.73
N PHE A 223 18.41 -10.21 -17.71
CA PHE A 223 18.92 -11.55 -17.46
C PHE A 223 20.40 -11.58 -17.05
N ASP A 224 21.29 -10.82 -17.72
CA ASP A 224 22.70 -10.66 -17.27
C ASP A 224 22.78 -9.97 -15.91
N PHE A 225 21.81 -9.12 -15.55
CA PHE A 225 21.72 -8.54 -14.22
C PHE A 225 21.38 -9.62 -13.17
N ALA A 226 20.28 -10.35 -13.31
CA ALA A 226 19.84 -11.36 -12.35
C ALA A 226 20.82 -12.54 -12.21
N ASP A 227 21.33 -13.09 -13.33
CA ASP A 227 22.26 -14.23 -13.32
C ASP A 227 23.64 -13.86 -12.74
N ARG A 228 23.99 -12.56 -12.75
CA ARG A 228 25.18 -12.02 -12.09
C ARG A 228 24.98 -11.83 -10.59
N THR A 229 23.80 -11.42 -10.14
CA THR A 229 23.56 -11.09 -8.73
C THR A 229 23.14 -12.27 -7.87
N ARG A 230 22.28 -13.17 -8.38
CA ARG A 230 21.86 -14.42 -7.71
C ARG A 230 21.54 -14.24 -6.22
N SER A 231 20.68 -13.27 -5.93
CA SER A 231 20.23 -12.89 -4.59
C SER A 231 19.01 -11.96 -4.66
N ASP A 232 18.15 -12.01 -3.64
CA ASP A 232 17.00 -11.13 -3.45
C ASP A 232 17.14 -10.19 -2.24
N ALA A 233 18.36 -9.97 -1.75
CA ALA A 233 18.61 -9.17 -0.54
C ALA A 233 18.14 -7.70 -0.62
N GLY A 234 17.93 -7.15 -1.82
CA GLY A 234 17.34 -5.82 -2.06
C GLY A 234 15.84 -5.83 -2.35
N TYR A 235 15.20 -7.00 -2.47
CA TYR A 235 13.76 -7.15 -2.75
C TYR A 235 12.93 -7.07 -1.46
N THR A 236 13.00 -5.92 -0.78
CA THR A 236 12.49 -5.76 0.59
C THR A 236 11.15 -5.03 0.67
N ALA A 237 10.79 -4.19 -0.30
CA ALA A 237 9.56 -3.38 -0.22
C ALA A 237 8.26 -4.17 -0.43
N ALA A 238 8.39 -5.43 -0.90
CA ALA A 238 7.29 -6.38 -1.10
C ALA A 238 7.21 -7.45 0.00
N THR A 239 8.12 -7.46 0.99
CA THR A 239 8.15 -8.46 2.05
C THR A 239 6.86 -8.45 2.85
N GLY A 240 6.24 -9.62 3.01
CA GLY A 240 4.93 -9.78 3.66
C GLY A 240 3.73 -9.72 2.71
N PHE A 241 3.96 -9.39 1.44
CA PHE A 241 2.94 -9.39 0.37
C PHE A 241 3.34 -10.40 -0.71
N TYR A 242 4.47 -10.12 -1.38
CA TYR A 242 5.07 -10.92 -2.44
C TYR A 242 6.54 -11.20 -2.11
N THR A 243 6.79 -11.86 -0.98
CA THR A 243 8.14 -12.33 -0.61
C THR A 243 8.56 -13.46 -1.58
N SER A 244 9.74 -13.34 -2.20
CA SER A 244 10.29 -14.42 -3.05
C SER A 244 10.73 -15.64 -2.22
N GLY A 245 10.35 -16.83 -2.66
CA GLY A 245 10.84 -18.13 -2.19
C GLY A 245 12.20 -18.55 -2.77
N GLY A 246 12.67 -17.90 -3.84
CA GLY A 246 13.96 -18.12 -4.49
C GLY A 246 13.97 -17.71 -5.96
N PHE A 247 15.17 -17.54 -6.53
CA PHE A 247 15.39 -16.95 -7.88
C PHE A 247 15.90 -17.94 -8.94
N ILE A 248 16.13 -19.20 -8.59
CA ILE A 248 16.75 -20.20 -9.49
C ILE A 248 15.77 -20.63 -10.58
N ASP A 249 14.49 -20.74 -10.25
CA ASP A 249 13.43 -21.01 -11.19
C ASP A 249 13.09 -19.82 -12.08
N ASP A 250 13.04 -18.58 -11.57
CA ASP A 250 12.91 -17.38 -12.41
C ASP A 250 14.05 -17.31 -13.45
N LEU A 251 15.30 -17.57 -13.03
CA LEU A 251 16.44 -17.62 -13.95
C LEU A 251 16.31 -18.74 -14.99
N GLY A 252 15.83 -19.92 -14.61
CA GLY A 252 15.60 -21.02 -15.56
C GLY A 252 14.50 -20.68 -16.57
N TRP A 253 13.40 -20.10 -16.10
CA TRP A 253 12.26 -19.65 -16.89
C TRP A 253 12.63 -18.53 -17.87
N ALA A 254 13.34 -17.50 -17.40
CA ALA A 254 13.87 -16.43 -18.25
C ALA A 254 14.84 -16.96 -19.31
N ALA A 255 15.71 -17.91 -18.95
CA ALA A 255 16.63 -18.54 -19.90
C ALA A 255 15.88 -19.37 -20.96
N VAL A 256 14.79 -20.08 -20.60
CA VAL A 256 13.93 -20.75 -21.59
C VAL A 256 13.31 -19.74 -22.58
N TRP A 257 12.75 -18.64 -22.09
CA TRP A 257 12.14 -17.64 -22.98
C TRP A 257 13.17 -16.90 -23.85
N LEU A 258 14.35 -16.60 -23.32
CA LEU A 258 15.44 -16.04 -24.11
C LEU A 258 15.95 -17.00 -25.17
N TYR A 259 16.03 -18.31 -24.89
CA TYR A 259 16.30 -19.31 -25.93
C TYR A 259 15.21 -19.30 -27.02
N LEU A 260 13.92 -19.29 -26.65
CA LEU A 260 12.82 -19.25 -27.62
C LEU A 260 12.79 -17.96 -28.45
N ALA A 261 13.22 -16.82 -27.89
CA ALA A 261 13.25 -15.53 -28.56
C ALA A 261 14.50 -15.30 -29.44
N THR A 262 15.65 -15.89 -29.08
CA THR A 262 16.95 -15.65 -29.75
C THR A 262 17.46 -16.83 -30.58
N ASN A 263 17.02 -18.05 -30.27
CA ASN A 263 17.61 -19.32 -30.72
C ASN A 263 19.10 -19.50 -30.33
N ASP A 264 19.60 -18.74 -29.34
CA ASP A 264 20.96 -18.90 -28.79
C ASP A 264 20.97 -20.03 -27.74
N LYS A 265 21.71 -21.10 -28.06
CA LYS A 265 21.82 -22.31 -27.23
C LYS A 265 22.41 -22.06 -25.84
N SER A 266 23.19 -21.00 -25.63
CA SER A 266 23.75 -20.69 -24.31
C SER A 266 22.67 -20.47 -23.25
N TYR A 267 21.51 -19.93 -23.64
CA TYR A 267 20.34 -19.82 -22.77
C TYR A 267 19.67 -21.18 -22.52
N LEU A 268 19.61 -22.07 -23.51
CA LEU A 268 19.10 -23.43 -23.32
C LEU A 268 20.00 -24.24 -22.36
N ASP A 269 21.31 -24.22 -22.58
CA ASP A 269 22.28 -24.92 -21.73
C ASP A 269 22.23 -24.40 -20.28
N LYS A 270 22.05 -23.09 -20.11
CA LYS A 270 21.84 -22.44 -18.80
C LYS A 270 20.51 -22.86 -18.15
N ALA A 271 19.40 -22.85 -18.90
CA ALA A 271 18.09 -23.29 -18.41
C ALA A 271 18.12 -24.76 -17.97
N GLU A 272 18.71 -25.64 -18.78
CA GLU A 272 18.88 -27.05 -18.44
C GLU A 272 19.71 -27.24 -17.16
N THR A 273 20.79 -26.47 -17.01
CA THR A 273 21.66 -26.50 -15.82
C THR A 273 20.90 -26.07 -14.56
N LEU A 274 20.16 -24.97 -14.61
CA LEU A 274 19.39 -24.45 -13.47
C LEU A 274 18.24 -25.40 -13.08
N MET A 275 17.55 -25.98 -14.06
CA MET A 275 16.37 -26.83 -13.83
C MET A 275 16.71 -28.29 -13.54
N ALA A 276 17.98 -28.71 -13.63
CA ALA A 276 18.40 -30.09 -13.43
C ALA A 276 18.05 -30.65 -12.04
N GLU A 277 18.26 -29.86 -10.97
CA GLU A 277 17.95 -30.26 -9.60
C GLU A 277 16.44 -30.44 -9.39
N TYR A 278 15.65 -29.46 -9.86
CA TYR A 278 14.19 -29.49 -9.75
C TYR A 278 13.55 -30.61 -10.56
N ALA A 279 14.12 -30.97 -11.71
CA ALA A 279 13.62 -32.09 -12.52
C ALA A 279 13.81 -33.47 -11.86
N GLY A 280 14.62 -33.58 -10.79
CA GLY A 280 14.72 -34.77 -9.94
C GLY A 280 13.67 -34.87 -8.83
N GLY A 281 13.02 -33.75 -8.46
CA GLY A 281 12.19 -33.66 -7.24
C GLY A 281 10.76 -34.22 -7.34
N THR A 282 10.06 -34.16 -6.20
CA THR A 282 8.65 -34.59 -6.04
C THR A 282 7.76 -33.48 -5.45
N ASN A 283 7.98 -32.21 -5.85
CA ASN A 283 7.22 -31.08 -5.34
C ASN A 283 5.75 -31.10 -5.84
N THR A 284 4.81 -31.02 -4.90
CA THR A 284 3.36 -31.08 -5.10
C THR A 284 2.70 -29.72 -5.38
N TRP A 285 3.47 -28.63 -5.36
CA TRP A 285 3.01 -27.28 -5.73
C TRP A 285 2.68 -27.15 -7.23
N THR A 286 2.45 -25.94 -7.73
CA THR A 286 2.27 -25.67 -9.17
C THR A 286 2.78 -24.29 -9.57
N GLN A 287 2.75 -24.00 -10.87
CA GLN A 287 3.12 -22.70 -11.44
C GLN A 287 2.38 -21.55 -10.73
N CYS A 288 3.15 -20.60 -10.22
CA CYS A 288 2.65 -19.33 -9.68
C CYS A 288 3.74 -18.26 -9.76
N TRP A 289 3.44 -17.05 -9.30
CA TRP A 289 4.39 -15.92 -9.30
C TRP A 289 5.66 -16.14 -8.46
N ASP A 290 5.66 -17.13 -7.56
CA ASP A 290 6.76 -17.47 -6.64
C ASP A 290 7.46 -18.80 -6.98
N ASP A 291 6.90 -19.57 -7.91
CA ASP A 291 7.52 -20.80 -8.39
C ASP A 291 7.16 -21.04 -9.86
N VAL A 292 8.07 -20.66 -10.74
CA VAL A 292 7.92 -20.76 -12.20
C VAL A 292 8.63 -21.98 -12.81
N ARG A 293 9.19 -22.87 -11.97
CA ARG A 293 9.93 -24.06 -12.46
C ARG A 293 9.06 -25.00 -13.26
N TYR A 294 7.76 -25.03 -12.96
CA TYR A 294 6.81 -25.94 -13.60
C TYR A 294 6.64 -25.63 -15.09
N GLY A 295 6.47 -24.35 -15.44
CA GLY A 295 6.44 -23.87 -16.81
C GLY A 295 7.80 -24.03 -17.50
N ALA A 296 8.90 -23.68 -16.82
CA ALA A 296 10.25 -23.83 -17.37
C ALA A 296 10.58 -25.29 -17.74
N ILE A 297 10.31 -26.24 -16.83
CA ILE A 297 10.52 -27.68 -17.03
C ILE A 297 9.58 -28.22 -18.13
N LEU A 298 8.34 -27.73 -18.23
CA LEU A 298 7.41 -28.11 -19.30
C LEU A 298 7.92 -27.68 -20.67
N LEU A 299 8.35 -26.43 -20.81
CA LEU A 299 8.95 -25.93 -22.04
C LEU A 299 10.27 -26.66 -22.36
N LEU A 300 11.13 -26.94 -21.37
CA LEU A 300 12.34 -27.76 -21.57
C LEU A 300 12.01 -29.18 -22.05
N ALA A 301 10.95 -29.81 -21.53
CA ALA A 301 10.48 -31.10 -22.05
C ALA A 301 10.08 -30.98 -23.53
N LYS A 302 9.33 -29.94 -23.91
CA LYS A 302 8.92 -29.67 -25.30
C LYS A 302 10.09 -29.38 -26.23
N ILE A 303 11.09 -28.63 -25.77
CA ILE A 303 12.27 -28.21 -26.53
C ILE A 303 13.26 -29.38 -26.73
N THR A 304 13.53 -30.13 -25.66
CA THR A 304 14.64 -31.12 -25.64
C THR A 304 14.18 -32.56 -25.83
N ASN A 305 12.91 -32.87 -25.56
CA ASN A 305 12.34 -34.22 -25.46
C ASN A 305 13.07 -35.15 -24.46
N LYS A 306 13.85 -34.61 -23.53
CA LYS A 306 14.59 -35.39 -22.53
C LYS A 306 13.66 -36.00 -21.48
N ASP A 307 13.89 -37.26 -21.13
CA ASP A 307 13.03 -38.02 -20.21
C ASP A 307 12.98 -37.45 -18.79
N ILE A 308 14.06 -36.80 -18.33
CA ILE A 308 14.09 -36.16 -17.00
C ILE A 308 13.03 -35.07 -16.85
N TYR A 309 12.88 -34.20 -17.86
CA TYR A 309 11.89 -33.11 -17.83
C TYR A 309 10.48 -33.64 -18.06
N LYS A 310 10.27 -34.56 -19.02
CA LYS A 310 8.97 -35.25 -19.21
C LYS A 310 8.49 -35.91 -17.92
N GLY A 311 9.37 -36.69 -17.29
CA GLY A 311 9.08 -37.35 -16.02
C GLY A 311 8.78 -36.35 -14.89
N ALA A 312 9.42 -35.18 -14.87
CA ALA A 312 9.15 -34.14 -13.88
C ALA A 312 7.77 -33.47 -14.07
N VAL A 313 7.43 -33.08 -15.31
CA VAL A 313 6.09 -32.56 -15.64
C VAL A 313 5.02 -33.59 -15.29
N GLU A 314 5.22 -34.84 -15.71
CA GLU A 314 4.26 -35.90 -15.48
C GLU A 314 4.08 -36.23 -13.99
N ARG A 315 5.15 -36.24 -13.17
CA ARG A 315 5.00 -36.42 -11.71
C ARG A 315 4.13 -35.32 -11.10
N ASN A 316 4.29 -34.07 -11.54
CA ASN A 316 3.47 -32.97 -11.04
C ASN A 316 2.02 -33.06 -11.54
N LEU A 317 1.79 -33.26 -12.84
CA LEU A 317 0.44 -33.37 -13.40
C LEU A 317 -0.29 -34.63 -12.91
N ASP A 318 0.41 -35.75 -12.66
CA ASP A 318 -0.16 -36.94 -12.02
C ASP A 318 -0.51 -36.67 -10.55
N HIS A 319 0.26 -35.86 -9.83
CA HIS A 319 -0.14 -35.40 -8.50
C HIS A 319 -1.44 -34.58 -8.57
N TRP A 320 -1.46 -33.54 -9.41
CA TRP A 320 -2.61 -32.65 -9.58
C TRP A 320 -3.87 -33.34 -10.10
N THR A 321 -3.73 -34.40 -10.91
CA THR A 321 -4.86 -35.15 -11.47
C THR A 321 -5.42 -36.20 -10.51
N TYR A 322 -4.58 -36.81 -9.67
CA TYR A 322 -4.96 -38.03 -8.92
C TYR A 322 -4.73 -38.01 -7.41
N ASN A 323 -3.83 -37.15 -6.90
CA ASN A 323 -3.29 -37.26 -5.53
C ASN A 323 -3.38 -35.96 -4.69
N ILE A 324 -3.69 -34.82 -5.30
CA ILE A 324 -3.99 -33.58 -4.58
C ILE A 324 -5.31 -33.70 -3.81
N THR A 325 -5.51 -32.89 -2.76
CA THR A 325 -6.81 -32.74 -2.11
C THR A 325 -7.85 -32.26 -3.12
N TYR A 326 -8.95 -32.99 -3.24
CA TYR A 326 -10.12 -32.56 -4.00
C TYR A 326 -11.26 -32.17 -3.06
N THR A 327 -11.92 -31.04 -3.35
CA THR A 327 -13.17 -30.67 -2.68
C THR A 327 -14.30 -31.64 -3.03
N PRO A 328 -15.38 -31.73 -2.23
CA PRO A 328 -16.56 -32.55 -2.55
C PRO A 328 -17.17 -32.35 -3.95
N LYS A 329 -17.07 -31.16 -4.54
CA LYS A 329 -17.52 -30.84 -5.92
C LYS A 329 -16.40 -30.88 -6.97
N GLY A 330 -15.18 -31.29 -6.62
CA GLY A 330 -14.13 -31.62 -7.60
C GLY A 330 -13.16 -30.51 -7.98
N LEU A 331 -12.98 -29.48 -7.15
CA LEU A 331 -11.85 -28.55 -7.26
C LEU A 331 -10.58 -29.20 -6.69
N ALA A 332 -9.50 -29.19 -7.45
CA ALA A 332 -8.15 -29.52 -6.99
C ALA A 332 -7.66 -28.37 -6.09
N TRP A 333 -7.66 -28.61 -4.79
CA TRP A 333 -7.50 -27.59 -3.76
C TRP A 333 -6.11 -27.70 -3.12
N LEU A 334 -5.28 -26.68 -3.35
CA LEU A 334 -3.90 -26.62 -2.87
C LEU A 334 -3.78 -25.94 -1.50
N THR A 335 -4.47 -24.80 -1.34
CA THR A 335 -4.45 -23.95 -0.16
C THR A 335 -5.67 -23.02 -0.18
N GLY A 336 -5.99 -22.38 0.94
CA GLY A 336 -7.14 -21.47 1.05
C GLY A 336 -6.95 -20.14 0.32
N TRP A 337 -5.70 -19.70 0.11
CA TRP A 337 -5.42 -18.43 -0.56
C TRP A 337 -5.37 -18.62 -2.09
N GLY A 338 -6.37 -18.14 -2.81
CA GLY A 338 -6.42 -18.26 -4.27
C GLY A 338 -6.45 -19.71 -4.76
N SER A 339 -7.34 -20.54 -4.19
CA SER A 339 -7.50 -21.95 -4.56
C SER A 339 -7.80 -22.12 -6.06
N LEU A 340 -8.64 -21.25 -6.64
CA LEU A 340 -8.96 -21.27 -8.07
C LEU A 340 -7.79 -20.82 -8.96
N ARG A 341 -6.96 -19.86 -8.50
CA ARG A 341 -5.75 -19.43 -9.23
C ARG A 341 -4.81 -20.60 -9.48
N TYR A 342 -4.56 -21.43 -8.46
CA TYR A 342 -3.69 -22.59 -8.62
C TYR A 342 -4.32 -23.67 -9.50
N ALA A 343 -5.59 -24.02 -9.27
CA ALA A 343 -6.28 -25.06 -10.06
C ALA A 343 -6.39 -24.70 -11.55
N THR A 344 -6.70 -23.44 -11.87
CA THR A 344 -6.81 -22.98 -13.26
C THR A 344 -5.45 -22.81 -13.94
N THR A 345 -4.38 -22.51 -13.19
CA THR A 345 -3.01 -22.49 -13.73
C THR A 345 -2.48 -23.91 -13.96
N ALA A 346 -2.70 -24.84 -13.04
CA ALA A 346 -2.40 -26.26 -13.24
C ALA A 346 -3.17 -26.83 -14.45
N ALA A 347 -4.42 -26.42 -14.66
CA ALA A 347 -5.20 -26.75 -15.87
C ALA A 347 -4.54 -26.25 -17.16
N PHE A 348 -4.02 -25.02 -17.19
CA PHE A 348 -3.28 -24.50 -18.34
C PHE A 348 -2.02 -25.33 -18.65
N LEU A 349 -1.20 -25.65 -17.64
CA LEU A 349 -0.03 -26.52 -17.81
C LEU A 349 -0.42 -27.93 -18.31
N ALA A 350 -1.47 -28.51 -17.73
CA ALA A 350 -2.01 -29.81 -18.13
C ALA A 350 -2.42 -29.81 -19.62
N PHE A 351 -3.09 -28.75 -20.08
CA PHE A 351 -3.44 -28.58 -21.48
C PHE A 351 -2.23 -28.45 -22.41
N VAL A 352 -1.24 -27.61 -22.06
CA VAL A 352 -0.05 -27.38 -22.90
C VAL A 352 0.81 -28.63 -23.02
N TYR A 353 0.95 -29.42 -21.94
CA TYR A 353 1.63 -30.71 -22.00
C TYR A 353 0.81 -31.74 -22.79
N ALA A 354 -0.50 -31.84 -22.54
CA ALA A 354 -1.37 -32.80 -23.21
C ALA A 354 -1.52 -32.56 -24.71
N ASP A 355 -1.37 -31.33 -25.21
CA ASP A 355 -1.35 -31.07 -26.66
C ASP A 355 -0.05 -31.52 -27.33
N TRP A 356 1.07 -31.50 -26.61
CA TRP A 356 2.36 -31.86 -27.18
C TRP A 356 2.44 -33.36 -27.54
N SER A 357 3.14 -33.67 -28.63
CA SER A 357 3.28 -35.04 -29.14
C SER A 357 4.13 -35.95 -28.25
N GLY A 358 4.91 -35.39 -27.33
CA GLY A 358 5.71 -36.15 -26.35
C GLY A 358 4.94 -36.56 -25.09
N CYS A 359 3.73 -36.04 -24.86
CA CYS A 359 2.86 -36.53 -23.78
C CYS A 359 2.34 -37.95 -24.11
N PRO A 360 2.52 -38.94 -23.20
CA PRO A 360 2.01 -40.29 -23.38
C PRO A 360 0.49 -40.32 -23.59
N GLU A 361 0.02 -41.13 -24.54
CA GLU A 361 -1.39 -41.14 -24.95
C GLU A 361 -2.35 -41.56 -23.81
N ASN A 362 -1.89 -42.44 -22.91
CA ASN A 362 -2.64 -42.85 -21.73
C ASN A 362 -2.80 -41.71 -20.69
N LYS A 363 -1.92 -40.71 -20.70
CA LYS A 363 -1.98 -39.53 -19.82
C LYS A 363 -2.67 -38.33 -20.47
N ARG A 364 -2.50 -38.14 -21.78
CA ARG A 364 -3.14 -37.09 -22.60
C ARG A 364 -4.62 -36.92 -22.26
N THR A 365 -5.39 -38.00 -22.29
CA THR A 365 -6.83 -37.97 -22.01
C THR A 365 -7.16 -37.57 -20.56
N ALA A 366 -6.33 -37.94 -19.59
CA ALA A 366 -6.54 -37.60 -18.19
C ALA A 366 -6.27 -36.11 -17.92
N TYR A 367 -5.16 -35.59 -18.43
CA TYR A 367 -4.76 -34.19 -18.29
C TYR A 367 -5.75 -33.24 -18.98
N LEU A 368 -6.27 -33.59 -20.16
CA LEU A 368 -7.35 -32.83 -20.81
C LEU A 368 -8.63 -32.79 -19.95
N LYS A 369 -9.04 -33.92 -19.37
CA LYS A 369 -10.22 -34.00 -18.49
C LYS A 369 -10.04 -33.27 -17.16
N PHE A 370 -8.84 -33.32 -16.60
CA PHE A 370 -8.46 -32.53 -15.43
C PHE A 370 -8.58 -31.04 -15.73
N GLY A 371 -7.94 -30.55 -16.80
CA GLY A 371 -8.02 -29.15 -17.16
C GLY A 371 -9.46 -28.68 -17.41
N GLU A 372 -10.24 -29.48 -18.13
CA GLU A 372 -11.67 -29.22 -18.35
C GLU A 372 -12.46 -29.12 -17.04
N SER A 373 -12.27 -30.06 -16.10
CA SER A 373 -13.04 -30.06 -14.85
C SER A 373 -12.74 -28.84 -13.98
N GLN A 374 -11.48 -28.39 -13.92
CA GLN A 374 -11.10 -27.22 -13.14
C GLN A 374 -11.62 -25.90 -13.74
N ILE A 375 -11.58 -25.76 -15.07
CA ILE A 375 -12.17 -24.58 -15.73
C ILE A 375 -13.69 -24.59 -15.60
N ASN A 376 -14.34 -25.75 -15.79
CA ASN A 376 -15.78 -25.87 -15.59
C ASN A 376 -16.18 -25.60 -14.14
N TYR A 377 -15.35 -25.92 -13.14
CA TYR A 377 -15.57 -25.53 -11.75
C TYR A 377 -15.59 -24.00 -11.58
N ALA A 378 -14.55 -23.30 -12.07
CA ALA A 378 -14.46 -21.84 -12.00
C ALA A 378 -15.63 -21.14 -12.73
N LEU A 379 -16.06 -21.68 -13.88
CA LEU A 379 -17.14 -21.11 -14.68
C LEU A 379 -18.54 -21.42 -14.14
N GLY A 380 -18.72 -22.55 -13.44
CA GLY A 380 -19.85 -22.73 -12.51
C GLY A 380 -20.50 -24.11 -12.45
N SER A 381 -19.77 -25.20 -12.64
CA SER A 381 -20.28 -26.58 -12.50
C SER A 381 -20.84 -26.89 -11.10
N THR A 382 -20.45 -26.09 -10.10
CA THR A 382 -20.92 -26.12 -8.71
C THR A 382 -22.33 -25.55 -8.49
N GLY A 383 -22.92 -24.93 -9.53
CA GLY A 383 -24.19 -24.20 -9.51
C GLY A 383 -24.06 -22.67 -9.51
N ARG A 384 -22.84 -22.12 -9.50
CA ARG A 384 -22.56 -20.67 -9.50
C ARG A 384 -21.19 -20.38 -10.09
N SER A 385 -21.02 -19.25 -10.78
CA SER A 385 -19.70 -18.85 -11.31
C SER A 385 -18.81 -18.23 -10.23
N PHE A 386 -17.50 -18.34 -10.42
CA PHE A 386 -16.47 -17.61 -9.66
C PHE A 386 -15.75 -16.55 -10.52
N LEU A 387 -16.19 -16.36 -11.77
CA LEU A 387 -15.67 -15.35 -12.67
C LEU A 387 -16.62 -14.14 -12.70
N VAL A 388 -16.18 -12.98 -12.20
CA VAL A 388 -17.03 -11.79 -12.01
C VAL A 388 -17.68 -11.37 -13.33
N GLY A 389 -19.00 -11.12 -13.29
CA GLY A 389 -19.78 -10.71 -14.46
C GLY A 389 -20.01 -11.80 -15.52
N PHE A 390 -19.71 -13.07 -15.25
CA PHE A 390 -19.93 -14.19 -16.18
C PHE A 390 -20.85 -15.26 -15.59
N GLY A 391 -21.68 -15.91 -16.43
CA GLY A 391 -22.54 -17.01 -16.00
C GLY A 391 -23.61 -16.61 -14.98
N GLN A 392 -24.07 -17.58 -14.20
CA GLN A 392 -25.09 -17.39 -13.15
C GLN A 392 -24.46 -17.22 -11.78
N ASN A 393 -25.02 -16.33 -10.95
CA ASN A 393 -24.64 -16.12 -9.54
C ASN A 393 -23.13 -15.90 -9.34
N TYR A 394 -22.53 -15.09 -10.20
CA TYR A 394 -21.14 -14.65 -10.08
C TYR A 394 -20.93 -13.75 -8.85
N PRO A 395 -19.68 -13.57 -8.37
CA PRO A 395 -19.40 -12.74 -7.20
C PRO A 395 -19.79 -11.26 -7.39
N GLN A 396 -20.54 -10.71 -6.45
CA GLN A 396 -20.98 -9.31 -6.45
C GLN A 396 -20.07 -8.40 -5.61
N HIS A 397 -19.29 -8.98 -4.69
CA HIS A 397 -18.47 -8.25 -3.72
C HIS A 397 -17.00 -8.69 -3.73
N PRO A 398 -16.28 -8.67 -4.87
CA PRO A 398 -14.83 -8.89 -4.89
C PRO A 398 -14.12 -7.88 -3.98
N HIS A 399 -12.99 -8.26 -3.39
CA HIS A 399 -12.17 -7.33 -2.61
C HIS A 399 -11.43 -6.38 -3.57
N HIS A 400 -12.10 -5.34 -4.10
CA HIS A 400 -11.50 -4.48 -5.12
C HIS A 400 -11.89 -3.00 -5.01
N ARG A 401 -10.94 -2.16 -4.58
CA ARG A 401 -11.12 -0.72 -4.31
C ARG A 401 -11.75 0.05 -5.48
N ASN A 402 -11.25 -0.16 -6.71
CA ASN A 402 -11.71 0.57 -7.88
C ASN A 402 -13.08 0.13 -8.42
N ALA A 403 -13.52 -1.09 -8.11
CA ALA A 403 -14.82 -1.60 -8.56
C ALA A 403 -15.91 -1.35 -7.51
N HIS A 404 -15.55 -1.42 -6.23
CA HIS A 404 -16.36 -0.92 -5.13
C HIS A 404 -16.55 0.60 -5.26
N SER A 405 -15.44 1.32 -5.49
CA SER A 405 -15.40 2.75 -5.76
C SER A 405 -16.03 3.55 -4.62
N SER A 406 -15.59 3.29 -3.38
CA SER A 406 -16.03 4.04 -2.20
C SER A 406 -15.71 5.52 -2.33
N TRP A 407 -16.69 6.38 -2.05
CA TRP A 407 -16.44 7.81 -1.86
C TRP A 407 -16.05 8.16 -0.41
N ALA A 408 -16.22 7.23 0.54
CA ALA A 408 -16.19 7.51 1.98
C ALA A 408 -14.97 6.93 2.72
N ASN A 409 -13.98 6.39 1.99
CA ASN A 409 -12.85 5.64 2.55
C ASN A 409 -13.31 4.44 3.40
N SER A 410 -14.23 3.62 2.87
CA SER A 410 -14.87 2.53 3.63
C SER A 410 -15.34 1.39 2.74
N MET A 411 -14.95 0.16 3.07
CA MET A 411 -15.40 -1.08 2.42
C MET A 411 -16.91 -1.34 2.56
N ARG A 412 -17.60 -0.64 3.47
CA ARG A 412 -19.05 -0.81 3.70
C ARG A 412 -19.88 0.32 3.10
N ILE A 413 -19.27 1.30 2.43
CA ILE A 413 -19.98 2.46 1.84
C ILE A 413 -19.49 2.70 0.41
N PRO A 414 -20.32 2.49 -0.64
CA PRO A 414 -21.67 1.90 -0.58
C PRO A 414 -21.68 0.43 -0.13
N GLU A 415 -22.87 -0.10 0.17
CA GLU A 415 -23.08 -1.52 0.55
C GLU A 415 -22.95 -2.50 -0.64
N TYR A 416 -22.83 -1.97 -1.86
CA TYR A 416 -22.74 -2.70 -3.12
C TYR A 416 -21.51 -2.23 -3.93
N HIS A 417 -21.06 -3.04 -4.89
CA HIS A 417 -20.07 -2.59 -5.88
C HIS A 417 -20.71 -1.67 -6.91
N ARG A 418 -20.11 -0.50 -7.16
CA ARG A 418 -20.63 0.45 -8.17
C ARG A 418 -20.37 -0.01 -9.61
N HIS A 419 -19.33 -0.82 -9.81
CA HIS A 419 -18.87 -1.28 -11.12
C HIS A 419 -18.75 -2.80 -11.17
N ILE A 420 -18.98 -3.39 -12.34
CA ILE A 420 -18.77 -4.81 -12.56
C ILE A 420 -17.34 -5.04 -13.07
N LEU A 421 -16.51 -5.66 -12.24
CA LEU A 421 -15.12 -6.03 -12.56
C LEU A 421 -15.07 -7.26 -13.49
N TYR A 422 -15.60 -7.12 -14.70
CA TYR A 422 -15.80 -8.24 -15.62
C TYR A 422 -14.53 -9.08 -15.81
N GLY A 423 -14.66 -10.38 -15.59
CA GLY A 423 -13.62 -11.37 -15.84
C GLY A 423 -12.62 -11.58 -14.72
N ALA A 424 -12.71 -10.86 -13.60
CA ALA A 424 -11.87 -11.18 -12.45
C ALA A 424 -12.22 -12.56 -11.89
N LEU A 425 -11.21 -13.42 -11.71
CA LEU A 425 -11.33 -14.68 -10.99
C LEU A 425 -11.12 -14.40 -9.49
N VAL A 426 -12.13 -14.66 -8.67
CA VAL A 426 -11.97 -14.56 -7.21
C VAL A 426 -11.11 -15.69 -6.67
N GLY A 427 -10.51 -15.51 -5.49
CA GLY A 427 -9.64 -16.51 -4.86
C GLY A 427 -10.27 -17.90 -4.75
N GLY A 428 -11.58 -17.94 -4.45
CA GLY A 428 -12.38 -19.15 -4.52
C GLY A 428 -12.71 -19.78 -3.17
N PRO A 429 -13.30 -20.99 -3.18
CA PRO A 429 -13.85 -21.60 -1.97
C PRO A 429 -12.79 -22.24 -1.07
N GLY A 430 -13.22 -22.51 0.17
CA GLY A 430 -12.56 -23.44 1.09
C GLY A 430 -12.55 -24.89 0.57
N SER A 431 -11.85 -25.77 1.30
CA SER A 431 -11.66 -27.17 0.92
C SER A 431 -12.94 -28.03 0.91
N ASP A 432 -14.05 -27.49 1.40
CA ASP A 432 -15.39 -28.08 1.49
C ASP A 432 -16.40 -27.47 0.49
N ASP A 433 -15.93 -26.70 -0.48
CA ASP A 433 -16.74 -25.89 -1.41
C ASP A 433 -17.55 -24.75 -0.77
N SER A 434 -17.30 -24.42 0.51
CA SER A 434 -17.89 -23.22 1.13
C SER A 434 -17.29 -21.96 0.52
N TYR A 435 -18.14 -20.95 0.30
CA TYR A 435 -17.74 -19.66 -0.25
C TYR A 435 -18.70 -18.56 0.20
N ASN A 436 -18.13 -17.47 0.68
CA ASN A 436 -18.82 -16.26 1.13
C ASN A 436 -18.54 -15.10 0.15
N ASP A 437 -19.56 -14.38 -0.28
CA ASP A 437 -19.45 -13.21 -1.20
C ASP A 437 -19.52 -11.92 -0.36
N ASP A 438 -18.42 -11.60 0.33
CA ASP A 438 -18.25 -10.43 1.19
C ASP A 438 -16.92 -9.75 0.85
N ILE A 439 -16.98 -8.46 0.56
CA ILE A 439 -15.84 -7.58 0.27
C ILE A 439 -14.72 -7.61 1.32
N THR A 440 -15.03 -7.95 2.57
CA THR A 440 -14.04 -8.09 3.67
C THR A 440 -13.37 -9.46 3.75
N ASP A 441 -13.84 -10.45 2.98
CA ASP A 441 -13.19 -11.75 2.86
C ASP A 441 -12.10 -11.70 1.77
N TYR A 442 -10.96 -11.12 2.12
CA TYR A 442 -9.76 -11.04 1.28
C TYR A 442 -9.08 -12.41 1.05
N VAL A 443 -9.63 -13.53 1.55
CA VAL A 443 -9.12 -14.88 1.23
C VAL A 443 -9.87 -15.43 0.03
N GLN A 444 -11.20 -15.32 0.05
CA GLN A 444 -12.09 -15.93 -0.94
C GLN A 444 -12.49 -14.97 -2.07
N ASN A 445 -12.53 -13.65 -1.80
CA ASN A 445 -12.95 -12.60 -2.73
C ASN A 445 -11.82 -11.72 -3.27
N GLU A 446 -10.57 -11.95 -2.87
CA GLU A 446 -9.43 -11.29 -3.52
C GLU A 446 -9.38 -11.62 -5.01
N VAL A 447 -8.95 -10.63 -5.79
CA VAL A 447 -8.82 -10.71 -7.25
C VAL A 447 -7.48 -10.11 -7.62
N ALA A 448 -6.68 -10.80 -8.44
CA ALA A 448 -5.31 -10.37 -8.73
C ALA A 448 -4.90 -10.63 -10.17
N CYS A 449 -3.90 -9.88 -10.64
CA CYS A 449 -3.26 -10.09 -11.94
C CYS A 449 -2.81 -11.55 -12.12
N ASP A 450 -2.25 -12.19 -11.10
CA ASP A 450 -1.75 -13.56 -11.19
C ASP A 450 -2.89 -14.59 -11.16
N TYR A 451 -4.02 -14.29 -10.50
CA TYR A 451 -5.21 -15.13 -10.47
C TYR A 451 -5.80 -15.31 -11.88
N ASN A 452 -5.78 -14.24 -12.67
CA ASN A 452 -6.26 -14.26 -14.05
C ASN A 452 -5.26 -14.82 -15.07
N ALA A 453 -3.98 -15.02 -14.69
CA ALA A 453 -2.92 -15.32 -15.64
C ALA A 453 -3.06 -16.72 -16.26
N GLY A 454 -3.15 -17.76 -15.43
CA GLY A 454 -3.31 -19.14 -15.89
C GLY A 454 -4.67 -19.41 -16.56
N ILE A 455 -5.76 -18.87 -16.00
CA ILE A 455 -7.11 -19.09 -16.52
C ILE A 455 -7.28 -18.53 -17.95
N VAL A 456 -6.61 -17.45 -18.35
CA VAL A 456 -6.67 -16.95 -19.74
C VAL A 456 -6.11 -17.99 -20.73
N GLY A 457 -4.97 -18.60 -20.42
CA GLY A 457 -4.40 -19.67 -21.25
C GLY A 457 -5.27 -20.92 -21.28
N ALA A 458 -5.86 -21.30 -20.15
CA ALA A 458 -6.78 -22.42 -20.08
C ALA A 458 -8.10 -22.17 -20.82
N LEU A 459 -8.66 -20.96 -20.75
CA LEU A 459 -9.86 -20.56 -21.49
C LEU A 459 -9.62 -20.51 -23.00
N ALA A 460 -8.43 -20.06 -23.45
CA ALA A 460 -8.03 -20.11 -24.85
C ALA A 460 -8.03 -21.56 -25.38
N LYS A 461 -7.53 -22.53 -24.58
CA LYS A 461 -7.63 -23.95 -24.92
C LYS A 461 -9.07 -24.45 -24.95
N MET A 462 -9.86 -24.16 -23.92
CA MET A 462 -11.26 -24.61 -23.82
C MET A 462 -12.11 -24.06 -24.99
N TYR A 463 -11.85 -22.83 -25.42
CA TYR A 463 -12.45 -22.25 -26.62
C TYR A 463 -12.01 -23.00 -27.91
N LEU A 464 -10.76 -23.43 -28.04
CA LEU A 464 -10.34 -24.28 -29.18
C LEU A 464 -10.99 -25.66 -29.18
N MET A 465 -11.17 -26.28 -28.01
CA MET A 465 -11.81 -27.59 -27.88
C MET A 465 -13.32 -27.53 -28.16
N TYR A 466 -14.00 -26.54 -27.60
CA TYR A 466 -15.46 -26.52 -27.51
C TYR A 466 -16.10 -25.34 -28.25
N GLY A 467 -15.51 -24.15 -28.16
CA GLY A 467 -16.01 -22.91 -28.76
C GLY A 467 -16.79 -22.06 -27.75
N GLY A 468 -17.92 -21.51 -28.19
CA GLY A 468 -18.70 -20.50 -27.46
C GLY A 468 -18.33 -19.10 -27.95
N ASP A 469 -19.29 -18.36 -28.46
CA ASP A 469 -19.03 -17.07 -29.10
C ASP A 469 -18.87 -15.94 -28.08
N PRO A 470 -17.79 -15.14 -28.14
CA PRO A 470 -17.66 -13.90 -27.36
C PRO A 470 -18.78 -12.91 -27.69
N ILE A 471 -19.08 -12.01 -26.74
CA ILE A 471 -20.09 -10.97 -26.97
C ILE A 471 -19.54 -9.97 -28.02
N PRO A 472 -20.21 -9.77 -29.16
CA PRO A 472 -19.71 -8.87 -30.20
C PRO A 472 -19.62 -7.43 -29.70
N ASN A 473 -18.47 -6.79 -29.92
CA ASN A 473 -18.19 -5.41 -29.49
C ASN A 473 -18.43 -5.16 -27.98
N PHE A 474 -18.13 -6.14 -27.12
CA PHE A 474 -18.28 -6.00 -25.67
C PHE A 474 -17.49 -4.80 -25.10
N LYS A 475 -18.16 -4.04 -24.23
CA LYS A 475 -17.64 -2.88 -23.50
C LYS A 475 -18.32 -2.79 -22.13
N ALA A 476 -17.62 -2.27 -21.15
CA ALA A 476 -18.13 -1.93 -19.81
C ALA A 476 -18.45 -0.43 -19.73
N ILE A 477 -19.32 0.06 -20.64
CA ILE A 477 -19.86 1.42 -20.57
C ILE A 477 -21.10 1.39 -19.69
N GLU A 478 -20.90 1.65 -18.41
CA GLU A 478 -21.93 1.62 -17.39
C GLU A 478 -22.72 2.93 -17.36
N LYS A 479 -23.99 2.85 -16.96
CA LYS A 479 -24.78 4.03 -16.60
C LYS A 479 -24.50 4.36 -15.13
N PRO A 480 -24.16 5.62 -14.77
CA PRO A 480 -24.06 6.04 -13.38
C PRO A 480 -25.29 5.65 -12.56
N THR A 481 -25.06 4.95 -11.45
CA THR A 481 -26.11 4.44 -10.55
C THR A 481 -26.43 5.39 -9.40
N ASN A 482 -25.58 6.41 -9.17
CA ASN A 482 -25.81 7.50 -8.22
C ASN A 482 -25.62 8.88 -8.88
N ASP A 483 -26.26 9.92 -8.33
CA ASP A 483 -25.87 11.30 -8.64
C ASP A 483 -24.40 11.50 -8.23
N GLU A 484 -23.56 11.96 -9.15
CA GLU A 484 -22.13 12.12 -8.90
C GLU A 484 -21.83 13.39 -8.09
N ILE A 485 -22.28 14.55 -8.57
CA ILE A 485 -22.25 15.82 -7.84
C ILE A 485 -23.68 16.17 -7.48
N PHE A 486 -23.94 16.62 -6.24
CA PHE A 486 -25.26 17.13 -5.83
C PHE A 486 -25.17 18.01 -4.59
N VAL A 487 -26.26 18.75 -4.30
CA VAL A 487 -26.40 19.53 -3.08
C VAL A 487 -27.58 19.02 -2.24
N GLU A 488 -27.31 18.77 -0.97
CA GLU A 488 -28.36 18.62 0.04
C GLU A 488 -28.49 19.91 0.86
N SER A 489 -29.69 20.20 1.33
CA SER A 489 -29.94 21.36 2.19
C SER A 489 -31.06 21.10 3.19
N LYS A 490 -31.06 21.89 4.26
CA LYS A 490 -32.11 21.95 5.27
C LYS A 490 -32.20 23.34 5.88
N PHE A 491 -33.29 23.59 6.60
CA PHE A 491 -33.39 24.72 7.50
C PHE A 491 -32.22 24.75 8.50
N GLY A 492 -31.66 25.93 8.70
CA GLY A 492 -30.72 26.22 9.77
C GLY A 492 -31.35 26.17 11.16
N ASN A 493 -30.55 26.49 12.17
CA ASN A 493 -30.93 26.36 13.58
C ASN A 493 -32.06 27.29 14.01
N SER A 494 -32.25 28.40 13.28
CA SER A 494 -33.28 29.40 13.54
C SER A 494 -33.96 29.83 12.24
N GLN A 495 -35.23 30.26 12.31
CA GLN A 495 -35.97 30.89 11.21
C GLN A 495 -36.76 32.06 11.79
N GLY A 496 -36.95 33.15 11.04
CA GLY A 496 -37.65 34.33 11.55
C GLY A 496 -38.35 35.14 10.48
N ALA A 497 -39.20 36.08 10.91
CA ALA A 497 -40.03 36.89 10.03
C ALA A 497 -39.28 37.86 9.10
N ASN A 498 -37.94 37.91 9.21
CA ASN A 498 -37.06 38.78 8.43
C ASN A 498 -35.78 38.07 7.95
N TYR A 499 -35.71 36.73 8.05
CA TYR A 499 -34.55 35.96 7.58
C TYR A 499 -34.86 34.48 7.33
N THR A 500 -34.09 33.88 6.41
CA THR A 500 -34.00 32.43 6.21
C THR A 500 -32.57 31.98 6.55
N GLU A 501 -32.44 30.97 7.41
CA GLU A 501 -31.16 30.31 7.69
C GLU A 501 -31.10 28.97 6.95
N ILE A 502 -29.99 28.67 6.28
CA ILE A 502 -29.80 27.47 5.47
C ILE A 502 -28.55 26.74 5.94
N ILE A 503 -28.66 25.42 6.13
CA ILE A 503 -27.51 24.50 6.18
C ILE A 503 -27.53 23.69 4.88
N SER A 504 -26.38 23.57 4.24
CA SER A 504 -26.22 22.88 2.97
C SER A 504 -24.91 22.10 2.90
N TYR A 505 -24.89 21.03 2.11
CA TYR A 505 -23.70 20.24 1.80
C TYR A 505 -23.64 20.03 0.29
N ILE A 506 -22.49 20.36 -0.31
CA ILE A 506 -22.15 19.87 -1.66
C ILE A 506 -21.39 18.56 -1.53
N TYR A 507 -21.71 17.60 -2.40
CA TYR A 507 -21.11 16.26 -2.42
C TYR A 507 -20.40 15.99 -3.76
N ASN A 508 -19.28 15.28 -3.70
CA ASN A 508 -18.63 14.61 -4.82
C ASN A 508 -18.57 13.09 -4.53
N ARG A 509 -19.44 12.33 -5.20
CA ARG A 509 -19.48 10.87 -5.26
C ARG A 509 -19.28 10.37 -6.69
N THR A 510 -18.38 11.03 -7.43
CA THR A 510 -18.02 10.64 -8.81
C THR A 510 -17.51 9.20 -8.86
N GLY A 511 -17.82 8.52 -9.97
CA GLY A 511 -17.58 7.10 -10.21
C GLY A 511 -17.38 6.75 -11.68
N TRP A 512 -17.74 7.63 -12.63
CA TRP A 512 -17.66 7.34 -14.07
C TRP A 512 -16.92 8.42 -14.88
N PRO A 513 -15.59 8.61 -14.66
CA PRO A 513 -14.76 8.01 -13.61
C PRO A 513 -14.75 8.86 -12.31
N PRO A 514 -14.24 8.32 -11.19
CA PRO A 514 -13.95 9.10 -9.99
C PRO A 514 -12.97 10.24 -10.31
N ARG A 515 -13.21 11.44 -9.77
CA ARG A 515 -12.32 12.59 -9.99
C ARG A 515 -12.21 13.54 -8.79
N VAL A 516 -11.03 14.15 -8.64
CA VAL A 516 -10.82 15.32 -7.79
C VAL A 516 -11.36 16.55 -8.52
N THR A 517 -12.06 17.42 -7.79
CA THR A 517 -12.46 18.74 -8.28
C THR A 517 -12.19 19.79 -7.20
N ASP A 518 -11.78 20.99 -7.61
CA ASP A 518 -11.41 22.10 -6.74
C ASP A 518 -12.07 23.42 -7.17
N ASN A 519 -13.11 23.37 -8.01
CA ASN A 519 -13.82 24.52 -8.56
C ASN A 519 -15.36 24.37 -8.51
N LEU A 520 -15.85 23.51 -7.60
CA LEU A 520 -17.28 23.36 -7.36
C LEU A 520 -17.87 24.62 -6.73
N ASN A 521 -19.07 24.98 -7.16
CA ASN A 521 -19.88 26.03 -6.54
C ASN A 521 -21.37 25.70 -6.68
N PHE A 522 -22.22 26.39 -5.92
CA PHE A 522 -23.67 26.32 -6.14
C PHE A 522 -24.36 27.67 -5.92
N LYS A 523 -25.55 27.80 -6.49
CA LYS A 523 -26.38 29.01 -6.41
C LYS A 523 -27.70 28.71 -5.70
N TYR A 524 -27.96 29.45 -4.63
CA TYR A 524 -29.26 29.47 -3.94
C TYR A 524 -30.06 30.67 -4.44
N PHE A 525 -31.14 30.43 -5.17
CA PHE A 525 -31.95 31.44 -5.83
C PHE A 525 -33.06 31.97 -4.92
N ILE A 526 -33.25 33.29 -4.96
CA ILE A 526 -34.24 34.04 -4.18
C ILE A 526 -35.06 34.97 -5.09
N ASP A 527 -36.31 35.27 -4.72
CA ASP A 527 -37.18 36.26 -5.37
C ASP A 527 -37.31 37.48 -4.44
N LEU A 528 -36.99 38.68 -4.92
CA LEU A 528 -37.03 39.92 -4.12
C LEU A 528 -38.23 40.82 -4.48
N SER A 529 -39.28 40.26 -5.08
CA SER A 529 -40.44 41.03 -5.55
C SER A 529 -41.21 41.72 -4.42
N GLU A 530 -41.25 41.15 -3.21
CA GLU A 530 -41.84 41.76 -2.03
C GLU A 530 -41.00 42.94 -1.49
N LEU A 531 -39.66 42.86 -1.55
CA LEU A 531 -38.77 43.99 -1.25
C LEU A 531 -38.97 45.14 -2.24
N ILE A 532 -38.93 44.82 -3.54
CA ILE A 532 -39.02 45.80 -4.63
C ILE A 532 -40.40 46.47 -4.62
N LYS A 533 -41.48 45.72 -4.36
CA LYS A 533 -42.84 46.25 -4.17
C LYS A 533 -42.96 47.15 -2.94
N ALA A 534 -42.18 46.90 -1.89
CA ALA A 534 -42.09 47.74 -0.69
C ALA A 534 -41.13 48.94 -0.85
N GLY A 535 -40.49 49.09 -2.02
CA GLY A 535 -39.60 50.21 -2.33
C GLY A 535 -38.13 50.02 -1.93
N TYR A 536 -37.72 48.80 -1.60
CA TYR A 536 -36.34 48.45 -1.23
C TYR A 536 -35.57 47.83 -2.41
N GLY A 537 -34.26 48.09 -2.46
CA GLY A 537 -33.33 47.44 -3.39
C GLY A 537 -32.69 46.17 -2.81
N PRO A 538 -31.93 45.40 -3.62
CA PRO A 538 -31.23 44.20 -3.16
C PRO A 538 -30.09 44.50 -2.16
N ASP A 539 -29.66 45.76 -2.05
CA ASP A 539 -28.61 46.24 -1.14
C ASP A 539 -28.98 46.12 0.35
N ILE A 540 -30.27 45.99 0.67
CA ILE A 540 -30.71 45.79 2.06
C ILE A 540 -30.57 44.34 2.52
N VAL A 541 -30.39 43.40 1.60
CA VAL A 541 -30.28 41.96 1.87
C VAL A 541 -28.87 41.65 2.35
N LYS A 542 -28.76 41.15 3.57
CA LYS A 542 -27.50 40.73 4.19
C LYS A 542 -27.38 39.23 4.18
N VAL A 543 -26.26 38.75 3.63
CA VAL A 543 -25.83 37.36 3.69
C VAL A 543 -24.77 37.22 4.78
N GLU A 544 -25.10 36.49 5.84
CA GLU A 544 -24.18 36.22 6.95
C GLU A 544 -23.73 34.75 6.91
N THR A 545 -22.42 34.50 6.90
CA THR A 545 -21.86 33.14 6.99
C THR A 545 -21.70 32.76 8.46
N TYR A 546 -22.30 31.65 8.88
CA TYR A 546 -22.07 31.09 10.21
C TYR A 546 -20.96 30.03 10.22
N TYR A 547 -20.90 29.19 9.18
CA TYR A 547 -19.88 28.15 9.04
C TYR A 547 -19.72 27.78 7.56
N SER A 548 -18.49 27.53 7.10
CA SER A 548 -18.27 26.86 5.82
C SER A 548 -16.92 26.16 5.77
N GLU A 549 -16.89 25.00 5.13
CA GLU A 549 -15.71 24.16 4.97
C GLU A 549 -14.97 24.53 3.69
N GLY A 550 -14.27 25.66 3.73
CA GLY A 550 -13.52 26.20 2.59
C GLY A 550 -14.36 26.88 1.51
N GLY A 551 -15.67 27.02 1.71
CA GLY A 551 -16.57 27.76 0.83
C GLY A 551 -16.60 29.26 1.15
N LYS A 552 -16.71 30.09 0.12
CA LYS A 552 -16.95 31.53 0.20
C LYS A 552 -18.40 31.82 -0.18
N ILE A 553 -19.11 32.55 0.67
CA ILE A 553 -20.53 32.83 0.49
C ILE A 553 -20.70 34.33 0.20
N SER A 554 -21.42 34.67 -0.87
CA SER A 554 -21.55 36.06 -1.32
C SER A 554 -22.82 36.30 -2.15
N GLY A 555 -23.23 37.56 -2.27
CA GLY A 555 -24.45 37.99 -2.95
C GLY A 555 -25.30 38.94 -2.10
N PRO A 556 -26.55 39.22 -2.49
CA PRO A 556 -27.22 38.66 -3.66
C PRO A 556 -26.69 39.20 -4.99
N TYR A 557 -26.63 38.33 -6.01
CA TYR A 557 -26.30 38.67 -7.39
C TYR A 557 -27.56 38.57 -8.26
N VAL A 558 -27.68 39.39 -9.31
CA VAL A 558 -28.82 39.34 -10.24
C VAL A 558 -28.79 38.03 -11.05
N TRP A 559 -29.90 37.28 -11.05
CA TRP A 559 -30.12 36.18 -11.99
C TRP A 559 -31.02 36.63 -13.16
N ASN A 560 -32.20 37.16 -12.83
CA ASN A 560 -33.13 37.73 -13.79
C ASN A 560 -33.87 38.92 -13.16
N ALA A 561 -33.39 40.13 -13.42
CA ALA A 561 -33.98 41.38 -12.92
C ALA A 561 -35.45 41.57 -13.36
N SER A 562 -35.85 41.12 -14.55
CA SER A 562 -37.24 41.28 -15.03
C SER A 562 -38.25 40.42 -14.27
N LYS A 563 -37.78 39.37 -13.59
CA LYS A 563 -38.55 38.50 -12.71
C LYS A 563 -38.20 38.69 -11.22
N ASN A 564 -37.40 39.70 -10.87
CA ASN A 564 -36.87 39.94 -9.51
C ASN A 564 -36.07 38.76 -8.91
N ILE A 565 -35.52 37.86 -9.74
CA ILE A 565 -34.76 36.70 -9.24
C ILE A 565 -33.29 37.06 -9.08
N TYR A 566 -32.76 36.76 -7.90
CA TYR A 566 -31.37 36.90 -7.49
C TYR A 566 -30.82 35.55 -7.02
N TYR A 567 -29.52 35.48 -6.71
CA TYR A 567 -28.92 34.30 -6.10
C TYR A 567 -27.81 34.63 -5.11
N ILE A 568 -27.65 33.76 -4.11
CA ILE A 568 -26.48 33.68 -3.25
C ILE A 568 -25.53 32.64 -3.86
N LEU A 569 -24.26 33.02 -4.05
CA LEU A 569 -23.21 32.13 -4.50
C LEU A 569 -22.53 31.49 -3.28
N VAL A 570 -22.41 30.17 -3.29
CA VAL A 570 -21.51 29.43 -2.40
C VAL A 570 -20.42 28.80 -3.26
N ASP A 571 -19.23 29.36 -3.18
CA ASP A 571 -18.09 29.04 -4.04
C ASP A 571 -16.99 28.29 -3.27
N PHE A 572 -16.74 27.03 -3.62
CA PHE A 572 -15.67 26.21 -3.05
C PHE A 572 -14.40 26.23 -3.91
N THR A 573 -14.24 27.19 -4.83
CA THR A 573 -13.03 27.29 -5.66
C THR A 573 -11.76 27.44 -4.82
N GLY A 574 -10.82 26.51 -5.01
CA GLY A 574 -9.61 26.29 -4.22
C GLY A 574 -9.72 25.19 -3.17
N THR A 575 -10.93 24.69 -2.87
CA THR A 575 -11.18 23.60 -1.93
C THR A 575 -11.36 22.28 -2.67
N LYS A 576 -10.42 21.34 -2.48
CA LYS A 576 -10.53 19.99 -3.05
C LYS A 576 -11.71 19.23 -2.43
N ILE A 577 -12.57 18.67 -3.28
CA ILE A 577 -13.67 17.78 -2.92
C ILE A 577 -13.56 16.54 -3.82
N TYR A 578 -13.41 15.35 -3.23
CA TYR A 578 -13.12 14.12 -3.97
C TYR A 578 -13.66 12.87 -3.26
N PRO A 579 -14.05 11.81 -4.00
CA PRO A 579 -14.58 10.57 -3.43
C PRO A 579 -13.46 9.72 -2.79
N GLY A 580 -12.96 10.14 -1.64
CA GLY A 580 -11.85 9.48 -0.94
C GLY A 580 -11.88 9.61 0.58
N GLY A 581 -13.05 9.82 1.18
CA GLY A 581 -13.21 9.94 2.64
C GLY A 581 -14.47 10.67 3.07
N GLU A 582 -14.91 10.44 4.30
CA GLU A 582 -16.19 10.96 4.82
C GLU A 582 -16.21 12.50 4.92
N VAL A 583 -15.05 13.14 5.14
CA VAL A 583 -14.90 14.60 5.16
C VAL A 583 -14.46 15.13 3.80
N GLU A 584 -13.77 14.33 3.01
CA GLU A 584 -13.16 14.65 1.73
C GLU A 584 -14.23 14.83 0.64
N HIS A 585 -15.22 13.94 0.63
CA HIS A 585 -16.23 13.83 -0.42
C HIS A 585 -17.40 14.82 -0.30
N LYS A 586 -17.46 15.61 0.78
CA LYS A 586 -18.51 16.61 0.99
C LYS A 586 -17.98 17.86 1.66
N LYS A 587 -18.67 19.01 1.52
CA LYS A 587 -18.35 20.25 2.24
C LYS A 587 -19.61 21.00 2.65
N GLN A 588 -19.66 21.46 3.89
CA GLN A 588 -20.76 22.23 4.46
C GLN A 588 -20.67 23.72 4.12
N ALA A 589 -21.84 24.34 3.95
CA ALA A 589 -22.04 25.79 4.05
C ALA A 589 -23.32 26.08 4.86
N GLN A 590 -23.19 26.90 5.89
CA GLN A 590 -24.28 27.43 6.72
C GLN A 590 -24.29 28.95 6.64
N PHE A 591 -25.38 29.49 6.14
CA PHE A 591 -25.55 30.93 5.91
C PHE A 591 -26.97 31.38 6.19
N LYS A 592 -27.13 32.67 6.43
CA LYS A 592 -28.42 33.31 6.67
C LYS A 592 -28.60 34.47 5.70
N ILE A 593 -29.75 34.49 5.03
CA ILE A 593 -30.21 35.59 4.19
C ILE A 593 -31.18 36.39 5.04
N SER A 594 -30.96 37.70 5.21
CA SER A 594 -31.72 38.51 6.15
C SER A 594 -31.93 39.95 5.68
N VAL A 595 -33.03 40.56 6.13
CA VAL A 595 -33.34 41.98 5.94
C VAL A 595 -33.54 42.67 7.30
N PRO A 596 -33.48 44.02 7.38
CA PRO A 596 -33.75 44.75 8.62
C PRO A 596 -35.13 44.44 9.21
N GLN A 597 -35.25 44.52 10.54
CA GLN A 597 -36.52 44.28 11.23
C GLN A 597 -37.59 45.27 10.77
N GLY A 598 -38.79 44.77 10.42
CA GLY A 598 -39.91 45.56 9.92
C GLY A 598 -39.95 45.71 8.38
N VAL A 599 -38.92 45.24 7.68
CA VAL A 599 -38.97 45.02 6.22
C VAL A 599 -39.71 43.69 5.94
N PRO A 600 -40.56 43.61 4.90
CA PRO A 600 -41.14 42.34 4.44
C PRO A 600 -40.05 41.32 4.07
N TRP A 601 -40.27 40.05 4.40
CA TRP A 601 -39.47 38.91 3.92
C TRP A 601 -40.43 37.74 3.72
N ASP A 602 -40.54 37.25 2.50
CA ASP A 602 -41.38 36.10 2.16
C ASP A 602 -40.53 35.06 1.43
N PRO A 603 -39.90 34.12 2.14
CA PRO A 603 -39.07 33.13 1.49
C PRO A 603 -39.89 32.03 0.79
N THR A 604 -41.23 32.11 0.77
CA THR A 604 -42.05 31.07 0.14
C THR A 604 -42.17 31.21 -1.38
N ASN A 605 -41.75 32.36 -1.93
CA ASN A 605 -41.57 32.58 -3.37
C ASN A 605 -40.16 32.21 -3.89
N ASP A 606 -39.15 32.11 -3.00
CA ASP A 606 -37.76 31.80 -3.33
C ASP A 606 -37.64 30.43 -4.05
N PRO A 607 -37.09 30.39 -5.29
CA PRO A 607 -37.00 29.13 -6.03
C PRO A 607 -36.23 28.02 -5.29
N SER A 608 -35.13 28.35 -4.60
CA SER A 608 -34.35 27.36 -3.86
C SER A 608 -34.94 27.00 -2.48
N TYR A 609 -35.88 27.79 -1.95
CA TYR A 609 -36.57 27.47 -0.69
C TYR A 609 -37.58 26.32 -0.86
N ALA A 610 -38.14 26.15 -2.06
CA ALA A 610 -39.10 25.09 -2.37
C ALA A 610 -38.63 23.65 -2.08
N GLY A 611 -37.32 23.43 -1.96
CA GLY A 611 -36.72 22.15 -1.56
C GLY A 611 -36.10 22.10 -0.16
N LEU A 612 -36.32 23.10 0.70
CA LEU A 612 -35.85 23.07 2.08
C LEU A 612 -36.76 22.24 2.99
N THR A 613 -36.13 21.32 3.73
CA THR A 613 -36.77 20.47 4.74
C THR A 613 -36.13 20.67 6.12
N LYS A 614 -36.73 20.13 7.18
CA LYS A 614 -36.12 20.11 8.52
C LYS A 614 -34.91 19.19 8.58
N GLU A 615 -35.02 18.03 7.96
CA GLU A 615 -33.92 17.08 7.78
C GLU A 615 -33.12 17.42 6.52
N LEU A 616 -31.86 16.98 6.49
CA LEU A 616 -30.99 17.17 5.32
C LEU A 616 -31.50 16.31 4.16
N SER A 617 -31.77 16.92 3.01
CA SER A 617 -32.23 16.22 1.82
C SER A 617 -31.77 16.88 0.53
N LYS A 618 -31.75 16.13 -0.59
CA LYS A 618 -31.37 16.63 -1.92
C LYS A 618 -32.33 17.71 -2.40
N ASN A 619 -31.83 18.94 -2.53
CA ASN A 619 -32.62 20.09 -2.99
C ASN A 619 -32.28 20.42 -4.44
N LYS A 620 -33.01 19.80 -5.38
CA LYS A 620 -32.81 19.98 -6.83
C LYS A 620 -32.99 21.42 -7.34
N PHE A 621 -33.54 22.32 -6.52
CA PHE A 621 -33.72 23.73 -6.86
C PHE A 621 -32.51 24.59 -6.46
N ILE A 622 -31.45 23.99 -5.92
CA ILE A 622 -30.12 24.57 -5.82
C ILE A 622 -29.30 24.04 -7.01
N ALA A 623 -28.85 24.95 -7.88
CA ALA A 623 -28.03 24.60 -9.04
C ALA A 623 -26.56 24.51 -8.63
N ALA A 624 -25.91 23.38 -8.93
CA ALA A 624 -24.49 23.13 -8.64
C ALA A 624 -23.67 23.06 -9.93
N TYR A 625 -22.48 23.64 -9.90
CA TYR A 625 -21.62 23.86 -11.06
C TYR A 625 -20.19 23.38 -10.78
N GLU A 626 -19.54 22.89 -11.83
CA GLU A 626 -18.09 22.66 -11.88
C GLU A 626 -17.50 23.78 -12.74
N GLY A 627 -16.86 24.77 -12.09
CA GLY A 627 -16.62 26.08 -12.69
C GLY A 627 -17.92 26.74 -13.15
N ASN A 628 -18.10 26.90 -14.47
CA ASN A 628 -19.30 27.48 -15.09
C ASN A 628 -20.28 26.43 -15.67
N VAL A 629 -19.95 25.14 -15.61
CA VAL A 629 -20.78 24.07 -16.19
C VAL A 629 -21.77 23.58 -15.14
N LEU A 630 -23.08 23.65 -15.42
CA LEU A 630 -24.11 23.07 -14.56
C LEU A 630 -23.95 21.54 -14.53
N VAL A 631 -23.64 20.99 -13.36
CA VAL A 631 -23.46 19.53 -13.16
C VAL A 631 -24.62 18.89 -12.41
N TRP A 632 -25.40 19.66 -11.65
CA TRP A 632 -26.58 19.15 -10.95
C TRP A 632 -27.60 20.24 -10.60
N GLY A 633 -28.85 19.85 -10.35
CA GLY A 633 -29.93 20.74 -9.97
C GLY A 633 -30.57 21.46 -11.16
N GLN A 634 -31.32 22.53 -10.87
CA GLN A 634 -32.12 23.27 -11.84
C GLN A 634 -31.99 24.78 -11.61
N GLU A 635 -31.87 25.54 -12.70
CA GLU A 635 -31.95 27.00 -12.69
C GLU A 635 -33.42 27.45 -12.82
N PRO A 636 -33.84 28.56 -12.17
CA PRO A 636 -35.18 29.13 -12.38
C PRO A 636 -35.29 29.79 -13.76
N GLU A 637 -36.44 29.62 -14.40
CA GLU A 637 -36.65 29.96 -15.81
C GLU A 637 -36.32 31.42 -16.17
N GLY A 638 -35.53 31.59 -17.24
CA GLY A 638 -35.34 32.87 -17.92
C GLY A 638 -33.91 33.41 -17.89
N SER A 639 -32.90 32.54 -17.91
CA SER A 639 -31.53 32.97 -18.23
C SER A 639 -31.44 33.40 -19.70
N SER A 640 -30.93 34.61 -19.96
CA SER A 640 -30.53 35.03 -21.31
C SER A 640 -29.12 34.55 -21.62
N SER A 641 -28.94 33.24 -21.68
CA SER A 641 -27.74 32.58 -22.21
C SER A 641 -28.14 31.24 -22.83
N SER A 642 -27.69 30.98 -24.05
CA SER A 642 -28.11 29.81 -24.83
C SER A 642 -27.73 28.50 -24.18
N THR A 643 -28.70 27.60 -24.01
CA THR A 643 -28.47 26.18 -23.76
C THR A 643 -27.60 25.59 -24.87
N PRO A 644 -26.43 24.99 -24.56
CA PRO A 644 -25.85 24.01 -25.45
C PRO A 644 -26.68 22.74 -25.31
N THR A 645 -27.40 22.36 -26.37
CA THR A 645 -27.93 20.99 -26.50
C THR A 645 -26.77 20.01 -26.32
N PRO A 646 -26.92 18.90 -25.57
CA PRO A 646 -25.85 17.91 -25.43
C PRO A 646 -25.46 17.39 -26.81
N THR A 647 -24.30 17.83 -27.29
CA THR A 647 -23.75 17.39 -28.56
C THR A 647 -23.10 16.03 -28.32
N PRO A 648 -23.41 14.99 -29.13
CA PRO A 648 -22.76 13.70 -28.98
C PRO A 648 -21.25 13.86 -29.13
N VAL A 649 -20.49 13.24 -28.22
CA VAL A 649 -19.01 13.29 -28.21
C VAL A 649 -18.47 12.91 -29.58
N PRO A 650 -17.77 13.79 -30.30
CA PRO A 650 -17.25 13.47 -31.62
C PRO A 650 -16.12 12.45 -31.49
N THR A 651 -16.27 11.31 -32.19
CA THR A 651 -15.16 10.39 -32.44
C THR A 651 -14.05 11.13 -33.17
N VAL A 652 -12.87 11.25 -32.55
CA VAL A 652 -11.73 11.97 -33.15
C VAL A 652 -11.14 11.16 -34.30
N THR A 653 -11.63 11.40 -35.52
CA THR A 653 -10.95 10.96 -36.73
C THR A 653 -9.87 11.98 -37.08
N VAL A 654 -8.62 11.66 -36.77
CA VAL A 654 -7.48 12.55 -37.04
C VAL A 654 -7.23 12.62 -38.54
N THR A 655 -7.45 13.78 -39.15
CA THR A 655 -6.98 14.11 -40.51
C THR A 655 -5.96 15.25 -40.40
N PRO A 656 -4.74 15.12 -40.94
CA PRO A 656 -3.66 16.07 -40.68
C PRO A 656 -3.90 17.43 -41.33
N THR A 657 -3.54 18.50 -40.63
CA THR A 657 -3.61 19.91 -41.07
C THR A 657 -2.26 20.57 -40.73
N PRO A 658 -1.69 21.47 -41.57
CA PRO A 658 -0.25 21.48 -41.80
C PRO A 658 0.60 22.22 -40.75
N THR A 659 1.86 21.77 -40.67
CA THR A 659 2.93 22.29 -39.80
C THR A 659 3.22 23.78 -40.03
N PRO A 660 3.32 24.61 -38.97
CA PRO A 660 3.83 25.97 -39.11
C PRO A 660 5.35 25.96 -39.34
N THR A 661 5.81 26.64 -40.39
CA THR A 661 7.25 26.78 -40.69
C THR A 661 7.87 27.84 -39.78
N VAL A 662 8.80 27.44 -38.90
CA VAL A 662 9.57 28.37 -38.07
C VAL A 662 10.74 28.92 -38.89
N THR A 663 10.78 30.25 -39.06
CA THR A 663 11.93 30.95 -39.66
C THR A 663 12.89 31.37 -38.55
N VAL A 664 14.18 31.03 -38.70
CA VAL A 664 15.22 31.32 -37.70
C VAL A 664 15.86 32.68 -37.99
N THR A 665 15.94 33.57 -36.98
CA THR A 665 16.69 34.85 -37.05
C THR A 665 17.75 34.86 -35.94
N PRO A 666 19.03 35.18 -36.23
CA PRO A 666 20.11 35.10 -35.25
C PRO A 666 20.24 36.37 -34.37
N THR A 667 20.66 36.18 -33.12
CA THR A 667 20.89 37.24 -32.10
C THR A 667 22.29 37.05 -31.50
N PRO A 668 23.07 38.12 -31.20
CA PRO A 668 24.54 38.03 -31.16
C PRO A 668 25.16 37.57 -29.84
N THR A 669 26.41 37.10 -29.95
CA THR A 669 27.26 36.57 -28.87
C THR A 669 28.03 37.68 -28.10
N PRO A 670 28.04 37.67 -26.75
CA PRO A 670 28.95 38.50 -25.96
C PRO A 670 30.27 37.78 -25.62
N THR A 671 31.37 38.54 -25.55
CA THR A 671 32.74 38.05 -25.32
C THR A 671 33.12 38.04 -23.83
N VAL A 672 33.92 37.07 -23.40
CA VAL A 672 34.45 36.96 -22.03
C VAL A 672 35.74 37.77 -21.87
N THR A 673 35.91 38.47 -20.74
CA THR A 673 37.18 39.05 -20.28
C THR A 673 37.35 38.75 -18.79
N ALA A 674 38.55 38.35 -18.37
CA ALA A 674 38.82 37.83 -17.03
C ALA A 674 39.46 38.88 -16.10
N THR A 675 39.08 38.87 -14.82
CA THR A 675 39.78 39.55 -13.69
C THR A 675 39.49 38.78 -12.38
N PRO A 676 40.22 39.00 -11.26
CA PRO A 676 41.18 38.02 -10.77
C PRO A 676 40.74 37.28 -9.49
N THR A 677 41.41 36.15 -9.23
CA THR A 677 41.19 35.28 -8.06
C THR A 677 41.68 35.91 -6.74
N PRO A 678 40.84 36.02 -5.69
CA PRO A 678 41.31 36.29 -4.33
C PRO A 678 41.78 35.01 -3.62
N THR A 679 42.89 35.11 -2.89
CA THR A 679 43.56 34.03 -2.16
C THR A 679 42.80 33.64 -0.87
N PRO A 680 42.73 32.34 -0.49
CA PRO A 680 42.05 31.92 0.73
C PRO A 680 42.80 32.35 2.01
N THR A 681 42.03 32.69 3.04
CA THR A 681 42.50 32.94 4.42
C THR A 681 41.79 31.92 5.36
N PRO A 682 42.43 31.40 6.42
CA PRO A 682 42.16 30.03 6.88
C PRO A 682 40.83 29.80 7.61
N VAL A 683 40.34 28.56 7.50
CA VAL A 683 39.24 28.03 8.32
C VAL A 683 39.70 27.91 9.77
N SER A 684 38.97 28.55 10.69
CA SER A 684 39.09 28.30 12.12
C SER A 684 38.32 27.03 12.50
N THR A 685 38.97 26.12 13.22
CA THR A 685 38.37 24.91 13.80
C THR A 685 37.12 25.25 14.64
N PRO A 686 35.98 24.55 14.49
CA PRO A 686 34.83 24.75 15.35
C PRO A 686 35.18 24.37 16.80
N ALA A 687 34.87 25.26 17.75
CA ALA A 687 34.91 24.92 19.16
C ALA A 687 33.72 24.02 19.51
N THR A 688 33.96 23.03 20.38
CA THR A 688 32.94 22.17 20.98
C THR A 688 31.91 23.02 21.72
N GLY A 689 30.67 23.06 21.22
CA GLY A 689 29.56 23.80 21.82
C GLY A 689 28.28 22.99 21.73
N GLY A 690 27.76 22.53 22.88
CA GLY A 690 26.68 21.54 22.96
C GLY A 690 25.35 22.04 22.39
N GLN A 691 25.11 21.81 21.10
CA GLN A 691 23.80 22.05 20.47
C GLN A 691 22.77 20.98 20.86
N ILE A 692 23.20 19.73 21.04
CA ILE A 692 22.37 18.64 21.58
C ILE A 692 23.11 17.89 22.67
N LYS A 693 22.34 17.19 23.51
CA LYS A 693 22.84 16.11 24.37
C LYS A 693 21.87 14.94 24.36
N VAL A 694 22.39 13.73 24.59
CA VAL A 694 21.58 12.50 24.67
C VAL A 694 21.47 12.06 26.12
N LEU A 695 20.23 11.92 26.59
CA LEU A 695 19.92 11.23 27.84
C LEU A 695 19.66 9.75 27.54
N TYR A 696 20.25 8.87 28.33
CA TYR A 696 20.15 7.42 28.22
C TYR A 696 19.51 6.83 29.48
N ALA A 697 18.64 5.84 29.30
CA ALA A 697 18.15 4.96 30.34
C ALA A 697 18.24 3.50 29.87
N ASN A 698 18.89 2.67 30.66
CA ASN A 698 18.97 1.23 30.46
C ASN A 698 17.67 0.56 30.92
N LYS A 699 16.94 -0.09 30.01
CA LYS A 699 15.76 -0.90 30.34
C LYS A 699 15.98 -2.41 30.18
N GLU A 700 17.23 -2.84 30.02
CA GLU A 700 17.62 -4.25 30.16
C GLU A 700 18.93 -4.36 30.96
N THR A 701 18.79 -4.52 32.28
CA THR A 701 19.92 -4.54 33.22
C THR A 701 20.65 -5.87 33.31
N ASN A 702 20.15 -6.93 32.66
CA ASN A 702 20.84 -8.21 32.59
C ASN A 702 22.04 -8.10 31.64
N SER A 703 23.24 -8.45 32.12
CA SER A 703 24.45 -8.45 31.28
C SER A 703 24.40 -9.46 30.15
N THR A 704 23.53 -10.47 30.23
CA THR A 704 23.27 -11.45 29.17
C THR A 704 21.78 -11.50 28.88
N THR A 705 21.38 -11.21 27.65
CA THR A 705 19.98 -11.03 27.23
C THR A 705 19.84 -11.26 25.73
N ASN A 706 18.71 -11.75 25.24
CA ASN A 706 18.42 -11.82 23.80
C ASN A 706 17.94 -10.49 23.19
N THR A 707 17.74 -9.48 24.04
CA THR A 707 17.08 -8.22 23.69
C THR A 707 17.78 -7.04 24.38
N ILE A 708 18.35 -6.11 23.62
CA ILE A 708 18.95 -4.87 24.14
C ILE A 708 17.90 -3.74 24.11
N ARG A 709 17.83 -2.92 25.18
CA ARG A 709 16.79 -1.87 25.35
C ARG A 709 17.37 -0.50 25.75
N PRO A 710 17.98 0.25 24.82
CA PRO A 710 18.54 1.56 25.10
C PRO A 710 17.48 2.65 24.91
N TRP A 711 16.91 3.17 25.98
CA TRP A 711 15.92 4.24 25.89
C TRP A 711 16.59 5.61 25.91
N LEU A 712 16.20 6.50 24.98
CA LEU A 712 16.91 7.74 24.71
C LEU A 712 16.00 8.97 24.79
N LYS A 713 16.60 10.14 25.04
CA LYS A 713 16.03 11.46 24.73
C LYS A 713 17.11 12.33 24.10
N VAL A 714 16.81 13.02 23.00
CA VAL A 714 17.70 14.08 22.49
C VAL A 714 17.20 15.41 23.03
N VAL A 715 18.07 16.15 23.73
CA VAL A 715 17.77 17.47 24.30
C VAL A 715 18.50 18.53 23.48
N ASN A 716 17.77 19.51 22.92
CA ASN A 716 18.39 20.68 22.28
C ASN A 716 18.89 21.63 23.37
N SER A 717 20.21 21.71 23.51
CA SER A 717 20.91 22.57 24.47
C SER A 717 21.43 23.86 23.82
N GLY A 718 21.23 24.03 22.51
CA GLY A 718 21.53 25.25 21.76
C GLY A 718 20.44 26.31 21.84
N SER A 719 20.64 27.42 21.11
CA SER A 719 19.76 28.60 21.09
C SER A 719 18.82 28.69 19.88
N SER A 720 18.94 27.77 18.90
CA SER A 720 18.11 27.69 17.70
C SER A 720 17.37 26.36 17.60
N SER A 721 16.25 26.29 16.88
CA SER A 721 15.60 25.00 16.61
C SER A 721 16.49 24.10 15.75
N ILE A 722 16.36 22.79 15.95
CA ILE A 722 17.13 21.76 15.25
C ILE A 722 16.13 20.87 14.51
N ASP A 723 16.29 20.73 13.20
CA ASP A 723 15.54 19.75 12.42
C ASP A 723 16.03 18.35 12.79
N LEU A 724 15.15 17.51 13.34
CA LEU A 724 15.53 16.17 13.79
C LEU A 724 16.00 15.28 12.63
N SER A 725 15.57 15.53 11.39
CA SER A 725 16.04 14.75 10.23
C SER A 725 17.53 14.90 9.91
N ARG A 726 18.19 15.89 10.51
CA ARG A 726 19.65 16.09 10.44
C ARG A 726 20.41 15.43 11.59
N VAL A 727 19.70 14.89 12.59
CA VAL A 727 20.29 14.29 13.80
C VAL A 727 20.40 12.77 13.64
N THR A 728 21.55 12.22 13.99
CA THR A 728 21.71 10.77 14.25
C THR A 728 22.33 10.52 15.61
N ILE A 729 22.05 9.36 16.18
CA ILE A 729 22.63 8.85 17.43
C ILE A 729 23.26 7.49 17.13
N ARG A 730 24.35 7.13 17.81
CA ARG A 730 24.96 5.80 17.73
C ARG A 730 25.03 5.17 19.12
N TYR A 731 24.46 3.97 19.24
CA TYR A 731 24.64 3.08 20.39
C TYR A 731 25.64 1.98 19.99
N TRP A 732 26.79 1.93 20.65
CA TRP A 732 27.95 1.11 20.32
C TRP A 732 27.98 -0.15 21.19
N TYR A 733 28.10 -1.32 20.56
CA TYR A 733 27.92 -2.62 21.21
C TYR A 733 28.69 -3.73 20.47
N THR A 734 28.80 -4.91 21.06
CA THR A 734 29.33 -6.10 20.36
C THR A 734 28.23 -7.07 19.98
N VAL A 735 28.33 -7.70 18.81
CA VAL A 735 27.26 -8.58 18.30
C VAL A 735 27.23 -9.95 18.99
N ASP A 736 28.30 -10.36 19.69
CA ASP A 736 28.39 -11.63 20.43
C ASP A 736 27.89 -12.87 19.65
N GLY A 737 28.45 -13.08 18.46
CA GLY A 737 28.01 -14.12 17.52
C GLY A 737 27.17 -13.53 16.39
N GLU A 738 27.79 -13.40 15.22
CA GLU A 738 27.24 -12.68 14.07
C GLU A 738 25.92 -13.30 13.56
N ARG A 739 24.87 -12.48 13.56
CA ARG A 739 23.51 -12.81 13.12
C ARG A 739 22.83 -11.60 12.50
N ALA A 740 21.73 -11.80 11.79
CA ALA A 740 20.89 -10.69 11.39
C ALA A 740 20.21 -10.09 12.63
N GLN A 741 20.00 -8.79 12.62
CA GLN A 741 19.51 -8.04 13.77
C GLN A 741 18.34 -7.16 13.35
N SER A 742 17.33 -7.05 14.21
CA SER A 742 16.18 -6.17 14.01
C SER A 742 16.05 -5.19 15.17
N ALA A 743 15.73 -3.94 14.86
CA ALA A 743 15.49 -2.88 15.82
C ALA A 743 14.10 -2.27 15.60
N VAL A 744 13.43 -1.94 16.70
CA VAL A 744 12.07 -1.40 16.74
C VAL A 744 12.05 -0.25 17.76
N SER A 745 11.29 0.80 17.43
CA SER A 745 10.87 1.78 18.43
C SER A 745 9.57 1.27 19.03
N ASP A 746 9.63 0.70 20.24
CA ASP A 746 8.43 0.25 20.96
C ASP A 746 7.51 1.46 21.24
N TRP A 747 8.09 2.66 21.41
CA TRP A 747 7.39 3.95 21.50
C TRP A 747 8.33 5.13 21.21
N ALA A 748 7.82 6.22 20.63
CA ALA A 748 8.50 7.52 20.67
C ALA A 748 7.51 8.69 20.65
N GLN A 749 7.76 9.74 21.44
CA GLN A 749 6.86 10.91 21.52
C GLN A 749 6.82 11.72 20.22
N ILE A 750 7.92 11.74 19.47
CA ILE A 750 8.04 12.26 18.10
C ILE A 750 7.45 11.32 17.02
N GLY A 751 6.76 10.24 17.44
CA GLY A 751 6.22 9.19 16.58
C GLY A 751 7.23 8.06 16.35
N ALA A 752 6.90 6.85 16.78
CA ALA A 752 7.77 5.67 16.60
C ALA A 752 8.10 5.39 15.11
N SER A 753 7.15 5.63 14.21
CA SER A 753 7.33 5.51 12.75
C SER A 753 8.28 6.56 12.14
N ASN A 754 8.60 7.63 12.89
CA ASN A 754 9.59 8.62 12.50
C ASN A 754 11.01 8.27 12.96
N VAL A 755 11.20 7.27 13.81
CA VAL A 755 12.54 6.79 14.21
C VAL A 755 13.02 5.76 13.19
N THR A 756 14.27 5.89 12.73
CA THR A 756 14.89 4.96 11.76
C THR A 756 16.09 4.29 12.37
N PHE A 757 16.29 3.01 12.04
CA PHE A 757 17.37 2.19 12.58
C PHE A 757 18.26 1.65 11.47
N LYS A 758 19.58 1.61 11.72
CA LYS A 758 20.56 0.98 10.84
C LYS A 758 21.68 0.39 11.67
N PHE A 759 21.87 -0.92 11.59
CA PHE A 759 23.05 -1.58 12.15
C PHE A 759 24.25 -1.34 11.24
N VAL A 760 25.37 -0.93 11.82
CA VAL A 760 26.63 -0.67 11.09
C VAL A 760 27.75 -1.45 11.73
N LYS A 761 28.33 -2.39 10.98
CA LYS A 761 29.53 -3.11 11.37
C LYS A 761 30.76 -2.21 11.22
N LEU A 762 31.67 -2.27 12.19
CA LEU A 762 32.95 -1.58 12.12
C LEU A 762 33.92 -2.32 11.19
N SER A 763 34.72 -1.57 10.42
CA SER A 763 35.79 -2.13 9.57
C SER A 763 36.91 -2.79 10.38
N SER A 764 36.98 -2.52 11.69
CA SER A 764 37.83 -3.19 12.66
C SER A 764 37.16 -3.08 14.02
N SER A 765 37.01 -4.21 14.73
CA SER A 765 36.46 -4.23 16.09
C SER A 765 37.37 -3.44 17.04
N VAL A 766 36.76 -2.68 17.95
CA VAL A 766 37.43 -1.91 18.99
C VAL A 766 37.01 -2.40 20.38
N SER A 767 37.65 -1.90 21.43
CA SER A 767 37.34 -2.32 22.80
C SER A 767 35.88 -1.97 23.16
N GLY A 768 35.03 -3.01 23.20
CA GLY A 768 33.61 -2.91 23.51
C GLY A 768 32.69 -2.52 22.36
N ALA A 769 33.16 -2.52 21.11
CA ALA A 769 32.27 -2.41 19.96
C ALA A 769 32.83 -3.11 18.71
N ASP A 770 32.00 -3.91 18.05
CA ASP A 770 32.19 -4.31 16.65
C ASP A 770 31.03 -3.85 15.75
N TYR A 771 29.95 -3.36 16.36
CA TYR A 771 28.81 -2.72 15.72
C TYR A 771 28.44 -1.40 16.41
N TYR A 772 27.68 -0.56 15.69
CA TYR A 772 26.77 0.38 16.32
C TYR A 772 25.38 0.34 15.67
N LEU A 773 24.37 0.62 16.48
CA LEU A 773 23.02 0.91 16.03
C LEU A 773 22.92 2.42 15.80
N GLU A 774 22.85 2.82 14.52
CA GLU A 774 22.56 4.18 14.12
C GLU A 774 21.05 4.43 14.20
N ILE A 775 20.68 5.49 14.90
CA ILE A 775 19.30 5.88 15.18
C ILE A 775 19.12 7.27 14.59
N GLY A 776 18.30 7.38 13.56
CA GLY A 776 17.99 8.62 12.85
C GLY A 776 16.52 8.97 12.95
N PHE A 777 16.14 10.09 12.34
CA PHE A 777 14.76 10.56 12.33
C PHE A 777 14.30 10.95 10.91
N LYS A 778 13.05 10.66 10.58
CA LYS A 778 12.38 11.16 9.37
C LYS A 778 12.00 12.64 9.56
N SER A 779 11.79 13.36 8.46
CA SER A 779 11.30 14.76 8.51
C SER A 779 9.96 14.93 9.26
N GLY A 780 9.17 13.86 9.39
CA GLY A 780 7.95 13.82 10.20
C GLY A 780 8.17 13.96 11.72
N ALA A 781 9.41 13.77 12.22
CA ALA A 781 9.76 14.06 13.61
C ALA A 781 9.74 15.58 13.93
N GLY A 782 9.83 16.44 12.91
CA GLY A 782 9.75 17.89 13.05
C GLY A 782 11.01 18.53 13.64
N GLN A 783 10.83 19.75 14.19
CA GLN A 783 11.92 20.54 14.76
C GLN A 783 11.93 20.52 16.29
N LEU A 784 13.06 20.15 16.87
CA LEU A 784 13.34 20.22 18.29
C LEU A 784 13.70 21.65 18.70
N GLN A 785 12.81 22.30 19.45
CA GLN A 785 12.99 23.69 19.89
C GLN A 785 14.07 23.84 20.99
N PRO A 786 14.71 25.01 21.15
CA PRO A 786 15.67 25.28 22.21
C PRO A 786 15.15 24.90 23.60
N GLY A 787 15.95 24.19 24.38
CA GLY A 787 15.60 23.75 25.74
C GLY A 787 14.48 22.71 25.81
N LYS A 788 14.13 22.06 24.69
CA LYS A 788 13.19 20.92 24.64
C LYS A 788 13.93 19.62 24.36
N ASP A 789 13.28 18.51 24.72
CA ASP A 789 13.70 17.16 24.36
C ASP A 789 12.67 16.45 23.49
N THR A 790 13.10 15.38 22.81
CA THR A 790 12.29 14.55 21.90
C THR A 790 11.13 13.80 22.57
N GLY A 791 10.98 13.91 23.89
CA GLY A 791 10.35 12.88 24.69
C GLY A 791 11.19 11.60 24.69
N GLU A 792 10.64 10.55 25.31
CA GLU A 792 11.27 9.23 25.28
C GLU A 792 11.27 8.65 23.87
N ILE A 793 12.37 7.99 23.52
CA ILE A 793 12.53 7.14 22.35
C ILE A 793 12.89 5.77 22.91
N GLN A 794 11.87 4.91 23.01
CA GLN A 794 11.98 3.57 23.57
C GLN A 794 12.40 2.63 22.45
N ILE A 795 13.67 2.19 22.48
CA ILE A 795 14.27 1.33 21.47
C ILE A 795 14.43 -0.07 22.05
N ARG A 796 14.21 -1.06 21.19
CA ARG A 796 14.47 -2.47 21.47
C ARG A 796 15.08 -3.12 20.24
N PHE A 797 16.13 -3.93 20.42
CA PHE A 797 16.70 -4.71 19.34
C PHE A 797 17.12 -6.11 19.78
N ASN A 798 17.01 -7.07 18.85
CA ASN A 798 17.32 -8.48 19.06
C ASN A 798 17.95 -9.10 17.81
N LYS A 799 18.60 -10.25 17.96
CA LYS A 799 18.99 -11.12 16.83
C LYS A 799 17.74 -11.80 16.27
N ASP A 800 17.77 -12.16 15.00
CA ASP A 800 16.72 -12.95 14.32
C ASP A 800 16.47 -14.30 15.02
N ASP A 801 17.53 -14.99 15.43
CA ASP A 801 17.49 -16.26 16.14
C ASP A 801 17.23 -16.15 17.65
N TRP A 802 17.05 -14.93 18.18
CA TRP A 802 16.91 -14.63 19.61
C TRP A 802 18.04 -15.20 20.49
N SER A 803 19.23 -15.44 19.94
CA SER A 803 20.41 -15.75 20.74
C SER A 803 20.86 -14.54 21.57
N ASN A 804 21.55 -14.80 22.69
CA ASN A 804 21.91 -13.75 23.63
C ASN A 804 23.03 -12.84 23.10
N TYR A 805 22.97 -11.57 23.50
CA TYR A 805 24.08 -10.63 23.61
C TYR A 805 24.68 -10.68 25.02
N ASN A 806 25.90 -10.19 25.16
CA ASN A 806 26.60 -9.95 26.41
C ASN A 806 26.84 -8.45 26.60
N GLN A 807 25.78 -7.70 26.89
CA GLN A 807 25.84 -6.25 27.15
C GLN A 807 26.91 -5.81 28.16
N GLY A 808 27.40 -6.72 29.01
CA GLY A 808 28.54 -6.48 29.91
C GLY A 808 29.86 -6.12 29.22
N ASN A 809 30.00 -6.36 27.90
CA ASN A 809 31.15 -5.94 27.10
C ASN A 809 30.90 -4.69 26.23
N ASP A 810 29.66 -4.19 26.15
CA ASP A 810 29.27 -3.10 25.25
C ASP A 810 29.82 -1.74 25.69
N TRP A 811 30.28 -0.93 24.72
CA TRP A 811 30.76 0.43 24.97
C TRP A 811 29.64 1.31 25.54
N SER A 812 28.48 1.36 24.90
CA SER A 812 27.39 2.25 25.31
C SER A 812 26.58 1.77 26.52
N TRP A 813 26.72 0.51 26.96
CA TRP A 813 25.91 -0.03 28.05
C TRP A 813 26.40 0.44 29.42
N LEU A 814 25.44 0.82 30.28
CA LEU A 814 25.66 1.13 31.69
C LEU A 814 24.59 0.43 32.52
N GLN A 815 24.98 -0.57 33.31
CA GLN A 815 24.04 -1.42 34.07
C GLN A 815 23.20 -0.64 35.08
N SER A 816 23.81 0.31 35.79
CA SER A 816 23.17 1.07 36.87
C SER A 816 22.21 2.16 36.40
N MET A 817 22.16 2.44 35.09
CA MET A 817 21.54 3.63 34.54
C MET A 817 20.04 3.46 34.24
N THR A 818 19.27 2.98 35.20
CA THR A 818 17.85 2.62 35.01
C THR A 818 16.90 3.81 34.84
N SER A 819 17.39 5.03 35.11
CA SER A 819 16.71 6.31 34.92
C SER A 819 17.50 7.20 33.95
N TYR A 820 16.82 8.11 33.26
CA TYR A 820 17.46 8.99 32.28
C TYR A 820 18.54 9.88 32.91
N GLY A 821 19.74 9.81 32.36
CA GLY A 821 20.84 10.73 32.64
C GLY A 821 21.81 10.80 31.46
N GLU A 822 22.91 11.53 31.62
CA GLU A 822 23.90 11.71 30.55
C GLU A 822 24.86 10.51 30.48
N ASN A 823 24.86 9.82 29.33
CA ASN A 823 25.81 8.76 29.01
C ASN A 823 26.62 9.19 27.79
N GLU A 824 27.82 9.72 28.01
CA GLU A 824 28.70 10.21 26.94
C GLU A 824 29.13 9.11 25.97
N LYS A 825 29.00 7.82 26.34
CA LYS A 825 29.29 6.70 25.43
C LYS A 825 28.17 6.45 24.41
N VAL A 826 27.06 7.18 24.47
CA VAL A 826 26.05 7.25 23.41
C VAL A 826 26.26 8.56 22.65
N THR A 827 26.80 8.47 21.45
CA THR A 827 27.23 9.64 20.66
C THR A 827 26.13 10.16 19.76
N ALA A 828 26.05 11.47 19.53
CA ALA A 828 25.13 12.06 18.54
C ALA A 828 25.78 13.08 17.61
N TYR A 829 25.20 13.19 16.41
CA TYR A 829 25.73 13.90 15.25
C TYR A 829 24.68 14.83 14.67
N ILE A 830 25.11 15.93 14.07
CA ILE A 830 24.29 16.78 13.20
C ILE A 830 24.99 16.84 11.84
N ASP A 831 24.28 16.51 10.76
CA ASP A 831 24.82 16.40 9.39
C ASP A 831 26.10 15.52 9.31
N GLY A 832 26.17 14.48 10.14
CA GLY A 832 27.33 13.58 10.24
C GLY A 832 28.52 14.09 11.06
N VAL A 833 28.45 15.32 11.61
CA VAL A 833 29.48 15.88 12.50
C VAL A 833 29.15 15.53 13.95
N LEU A 834 30.11 14.95 14.69
CA LEU A 834 29.96 14.61 16.12
C LEU A 834 29.76 15.88 16.95
N VAL A 835 28.66 15.93 17.72
CA VAL A 835 28.29 17.08 18.57
C VAL A 835 27.99 16.72 20.03
N TRP A 836 27.86 15.43 20.36
CA TRP A 836 27.69 14.93 21.72
C TRP A 836 28.35 13.55 21.91
N GLY A 837 28.97 13.33 23.07
CA GLY A 837 29.55 12.05 23.48
C GLY A 837 30.94 11.76 22.93
N GLN A 838 31.45 10.56 23.23
CA GLN A 838 32.76 10.04 22.85
C GLN A 838 32.64 8.68 22.14
N GLU A 839 33.12 8.61 20.89
CA GLU A 839 33.25 7.35 20.14
C GLU A 839 34.33 6.44 20.79
N PRO A 840 34.19 5.11 20.73
CA PRO A 840 35.22 4.19 21.21
C PRO A 840 36.53 4.36 20.44
N SER A 841 37.66 4.40 21.15
CA SER A 841 38.96 4.72 20.58
C SER A 841 39.37 3.73 19.48
N GLY A 842 39.63 4.25 18.27
CA GLY A 842 40.01 3.47 17.08
C GLY A 842 38.87 3.27 16.08
N ALA A 843 37.62 3.60 16.42
CA ALA A 843 36.50 3.54 15.49
C ALA A 843 36.69 4.56 14.35
N THR A 844 37.04 4.07 13.16
CA THR A 844 37.19 4.91 11.96
C THR A 844 36.04 4.59 11.01
N PRO A 845 35.02 5.47 10.85
CA PRO A 845 33.96 5.24 9.88
C PRO A 845 34.45 5.39 8.44
N ALA A 846 33.89 4.59 7.52
CA ALA A 846 34.17 4.70 6.09
C ALA A 846 33.72 6.05 5.52
N PRO A 847 34.45 6.65 4.55
CA PRO A 847 34.17 8.00 4.06
C PRO A 847 32.84 8.09 3.29
N ALA A 848 32.04 9.11 3.61
CA ALA A 848 30.79 9.41 2.92
C ALA A 848 31.01 10.16 1.58
N PRO A 849 30.13 9.97 0.57
CA PRO A 849 30.26 10.61 -0.73
C PRO A 849 30.04 12.12 -0.68
N THR A 850 30.83 12.87 -1.46
CA THR A 850 30.81 14.34 -1.49
C THR A 850 29.59 14.87 -2.26
N ALA A 851 28.76 15.70 -1.62
CA ALA A 851 27.59 16.31 -2.25
C ALA A 851 27.97 17.49 -3.17
N THR A 852 27.44 17.48 -4.40
CA THR A 852 27.61 18.57 -5.38
C THR A 852 26.56 19.67 -5.13
N SER A 853 26.95 20.94 -5.17
CA SER A 853 26.08 22.07 -4.83
C SER A 853 25.51 22.80 -6.05
N THR A 854 24.21 23.08 -6.06
CA THR A 854 23.53 24.10 -6.91
C THR A 854 22.12 24.39 -6.34
N PRO A 855 21.46 25.52 -6.64
CA PRO A 855 21.67 26.78 -5.92
C PRO A 855 20.40 27.29 -5.18
N THR A 856 20.59 28.12 -4.15
CA THR A 856 19.50 28.82 -3.45
C THR A 856 19.17 30.16 -4.14
N PRO A 857 17.88 30.54 -4.29
CA PRO A 857 17.50 31.89 -4.71
C PRO A 857 17.50 32.86 -3.53
N THR A 858 17.94 34.11 -3.69
CA THR A 858 17.65 35.18 -2.71
C THR A 858 17.50 36.55 -3.36
N VAL A 859 16.60 37.35 -2.78
CA VAL A 859 16.09 38.63 -3.26
C VAL A 859 17.00 39.80 -2.85
N THR A 860 16.95 40.89 -3.63
CA THR A 860 17.69 42.16 -3.47
C THR A 860 17.43 42.89 -2.14
N PRO A 861 18.44 43.55 -1.53
CA PRO A 861 18.27 44.47 -0.39
C PRO A 861 18.13 45.95 -0.79
N THR A 862 17.58 46.80 0.09
CA THR A 862 17.65 48.28 0.04
C THR A 862 17.49 48.85 1.47
N PRO A 863 17.77 50.14 1.79
CA PRO A 863 18.93 50.45 2.62
C PRO A 863 18.61 51.10 3.99
N THR A 864 19.61 51.08 4.87
CA THR A 864 19.58 51.66 6.24
C THR A 864 20.03 53.13 6.29
N PRO A 865 19.44 53.95 7.17
CA PRO A 865 20.11 55.08 7.81
C PRO A 865 20.16 54.97 9.37
N THR A 866 21.00 55.78 10.00
CA THR A 866 21.63 55.47 11.32
C THR A 866 21.27 56.43 12.48
N VAL A 867 20.83 55.86 13.62
CA VAL A 867 21.00 56.21 15.07
C VAL A 867 21.11 57.68 15.56
N THR A 868 20.38 58.03 16.65
CA THR A 868 20.81 58.81 17.87
C THR A 868 19.76 58.64 19.02
N VAL A 869 20.03 59.03 20.29
CA VAL A 869 19.63 58.32 21.54
C VAL A 869 18.94 59.15 22.67
N THR A 870 18.16 58.47 23.56
CA THR A 870 17.93 58.73 25.04
C THR A 870 16.97 59.89 25.47
N PRO A 871 16.27 59.94 26.66
CA PRO A 871 16.14 59.03 27.86
C PRO A 871 14.70 58.66 28.41
N THR A 872 14.61 57.61 29.28
CA THR A 872 13.98 57.46 30.66
C THR A 872 12.55 58.04 31.00
N PRO A 873 11.66 57.51 31.91
CA PRO A 873 11.83 56.57 33.07
C PRO A 873 10.83 55.38 33.25
N THR A 874 11.12 54.54 34.26
CA THR A 874 10.27 53.49 34.87
C THR A 874 9.40 54.00 36.03
N PRO A 875 8.12 53.56 36.12
CA PRO A 875 7.54 53.05 37.38
C PRO A 875 6.52 51.89 37.16
N THR A 876 5.92 51.16 38.12
CA THR A 876 6.26 50.68 39.50
C THR A 876 5.19 49.62 39.89
N VAL A 877 5.51 48.62 40.74
CA VAL A 877 4.58 47.54 41.16
C VAL A 877 4.04 47.78 42.58
N THR A 878 2.76 47.49 42.86
CA THR A 878 2.17 47.35 44.21
C THR A 878 0.98 46.35 44.18
N ALA A 879 0.63 45.73 45.32
CA ALA A 879 0.06 44.38 45.41
C ALA A 879 -1.31 44.27 46.16
N THR A 880 -1.68 43.03 46.57
CA THR A 880 -2.63 42.62 47.65
C THR A 880 -4.00 42.06 47.16
N PRO A 881 -4.69 41.09 47.84
CA PRO A 881 -4.32 40.15 48.93
C PRO A 881 -4.55 38.63 48.64
N THR A 882 -4.11 37.78 49.58
CA THR A 882 -4.56 36.38 49.79
C THR A 882 -5.62 36.30 50.90
N PRO A 883 -6.66 35.44 50.81
CA PRO A 883 -7.46 35.00 51.96
C PRO A 883 -7.17 33.56 52.45
N THR A 884 -7.50 33.34 53.73
CA THR A 884 -7.10 32.25 54.66
C THR A 884 -7.99 30.98 54.58
N PRO A 885 -7.55 29.76 55.01
CA PRO A 885 -8.25 28.49 54.75
C PRO A 885 -9.17 27.99 55.89
N THR A 886 -10.26 27.28 55.55
CA THR A 886 -11.09 26.42 56.43
C THR A 886 -12.09 25.60 55.59
N PRO A 887 -12.64 24.45 56.03
CA PRO A 887 -12.04 23.23 56.58
C PRO A 887 -12.21 22.01 55.63
N VAL A 888 -11.77 20.82 56.08
CA VAL A 888 -11.96 19.53 55.39
C VAL A 888 -13.43 19.16 55.24
N SER A 889 -13.84 18.80 54.02
CA SER A 889 -14.97 17.90 53.77
C SER A 889 -14.46 16.62 53.09
N THR A 890 -14.71 15.48 53.73
CA THR A 890 -14.49 14.13 53.20
C THR A 890 -15.03 14.01 51.76
N PRO A 891 -14.29 13.40 50.81
CA PRO A 891 -14.88 13.04 49.52
C PRO A 891 -15.99 12.02 49.76
N ALA A 892 -17.24 12.46 49.60
CA ALA A 892 -18.34 11.52 49.41
C ALA A 892 -18.12 10.78 48.09
N THR A 893 -18.39 9.47 48.08
CA THR A 893 -18.51 8.66 46.88
C THR A 893 -19.54 9.28 45.93
N GLY A 894 -19.07 9.84 44.82
CA GLY A 894 -19.89 10.47 43.78
C GLY A 894 -19.24 10.27 42.42
N GLY A 895 -19.83 9.39 41.60
CA GLY A 895 -19.18 8.83 40.42
C GLY A 895 -18.81 9.87 39.36
N GLN A 896 -17.51 10.08 39.16
CA GLN A 896 -16.97 10.82 38.00
C GLN A 896 -17.08 10.00 36.71
N ILE A 897 -16.95 8.68 36.80
CA ILE A 897 -17.19 7.75 35.70
C ILE A 897 -18.11 6.61 36.12
N LYS A 898 -18.75 5.97 35.15
CA LYS A 898 -19.33 4.64 35.29
C LYS A 898 -19.03 3.77 34.08
N VAL A 899 -18.98 2.46 34.28
CA VAL A 899 -18.75 1.48 33.19
C VAL A 899 -20.05 0.77 32.86
N LEU A 900 -20.45 0.83 31.59
CA LEU A 900 -21.48 -0.02 31.03
C LEU A 900 -20.85 -1.27 30.42
N TYR A 901 -21.39 -2.44 30.74
CA TYR A 901 -20.91 -3.75 30.30
C TYR A 901 -21.98 -4.44 29.46
N ALA A 902 -21.55 -5.13 28.40
CA ALA A 902 -22.34 -6.08 27.63
C ALA A 902 -21.52 -7.36 27.39
N ASN A 903 -22.10 -8.50 27.76
CA ASN A 903 -21.53 -9.81 27.49
C ASN A 903 -21.82 -10.23 26.04
N LYS A 904 -20.76 -10.45 25.23
CA LYS A 904 -20.89 -11.00 23.87
C LYS A 904 -20.39 -12.43 23.73
N GLU A 905 -20.17 -13.13 24.85
CA GLU A 905 -19.96 -14.57 24.89
C GLU A 905 -20.67 -15.19 26.11
N THR A 906 -21.90 -15.64 25.89
CA THR A 906 -22.79 -16.13 26.96
C THR A 906 -22.55 -17.58 27.37
N ASN A 907 -21.68 -18.32 26.68
CA ASN A 907 -21.33 -19.68 27.06
C ASN A 907 -20.43 -19.66 28.31
N SER A 908 -20.79 -20.42 29.34
CA SER A 908 -19.97 -20.53 30.57
C SER A 908 -18.61 -21.18 30.31
N THR A 909 -18.43 -21.88 29.18
CA THR A 909 -17.17 -22.47 28.76
C THR A 909 -16.89 -22.05 27.32
N THR A 910 -15.76 -21.39 27.07
CA THR A 910 -15.40 -20.77 25.78
C THR A 910 -13.89 -20.61 25.67
N ASN A 911 -13.30 -20.63 24.47
CA ASN A 911 -11.90 -20.29 24.26
C ASN A 911 -11.64 -18.77 24.13
N THR A 912 -12.70 -17.96 24.04
CA THR A 912 -12.64 -16.51 23.83
C THR A 912 -13.61 -15.80 24.76
N ILE A 913 -13.14 -14.86 25.59
CA ILE A 913 -13.98 -14.00 26.44
C ILE A 913 -14.22 -12.67 25.72
N ARG A 914 -15.45 -12.14 25.76
CA ARG A 914 -15.86 -10.93 25.01
C ARG A 914 -16.58 -9.90 25.89
N PRO A 915 -15.85 -9.12 26.73
CA PRO A 915 -16.44 -8.12 27.60
C PRO A 915 -16.50 -6.77 26.87
N TRP A 916 -17.64 -6.43 26.29
CA TRP A 916 -17.80 -5.15 25.59
C TRP A 916 -18.18 -4.05 26.56
N LEU A 917 -17.53 -2.89 26.44
CA LEU A 917 -17.62 -1.81 27.43
C LEU A 917 -18.01 -0.46 26.82
N LYS A 918 -18.53 0.44 27.67
CA LYS A 918 -18.53 1.90 27.46
C LYS A 918 -18.13 2.57 28.77
N VAL A 919 -17.23 3.56 28.73
CA VAL A 919 -16.99 4.44 29.88
C VAL A 919 -17.81 5.70 29.70
N VAL A 920 -18.66 6.02 30.69
CA VAL A 920 -19.50 7.21 30.71
C VAL A 920 -18.93 8.19 31.73
N ASN A 921 -18.72 9.45 31.35
CA ASN A 921 -18.39 10.52 32.29
C ASN A 921 -19.68 11.03 32.95
N SER A 922 -19.89 10.62 34.21
CA SER A 922 -21.01 11.02 35.05
C SER A 922 -20.73 12.30 35.86
N GLY A 923 -19.51 12.82 35.79
CA GLY A 923 -19.09 14.05 36.45
C GLY A 923 -19.42 15.33 35.67
N SER A 924 -19.03 16.48 36.24
CA SER A 924 -19.29 17.82 35.70
C SER A 924 -18.10 18.46 34.96
N SER A 925 -16.98 17.75 34.80
CA SER A 925 -15.78 18.24 34.11
C SER A 925 -15.21 17.17 33.15
N SER A 926 -14.48 17.61 32.13
CA SER A 926 -13.86 16.72 31.13
C SER A 926 -12.78 15.84 31.75
N ILE A 927 -12.80 14.54 31.43
CA ILE A 927 -11.85 13.55 31.94
C ILE A 927 -10.89 13.18 30.81
N ASP A 928 -9.59 13.31 31.04
CA ASP A 928 -8.57 12.76 30.13
C ASP A 928 -8.59 11.23 30.23
N LEU A 929 -8.90 10.55 29.13
CA LEU A 929 -9.04 9.09 29.13
C LEU A 929 -7.71 8.40 29.44
N SER A 930 -6.56 9.02 29.19
CA SER A 930 -5.25 8.41 29.52
C SER A 930 -4.99 8.26 31.02
N ARG A 931 -5.82 8.88 31.87
CA ARG A 931 -5.82 8.71 33.33
C ARG A 931 -6.77 7.61 33.80
N VAL A 932 -7.61 7.07 32.91
CA VAL A 932 -8.64 6.07 33.24
C VAL A 932 -8.12 4.67 32.96
N THR A 933 -8.33 3.76 33.92
CA THR A 933 -8.23 2.31 33.68
C THR A 933 -9.49 1.59 34.13
N ILE A 934 -9.77 0.44 33.53
CA ILE A 934 -10.86 -0.47 33.86
C ILE A 934 -10.27 -1.84 34.16
N ARG A 935 -10.87 -2.62 35.06
CA ARG A 935 -10.47 -4.01 35.33
C ARG A 935 -11.65 -4.96 35.16
N TYR A 936 -11.46 -5.95 34.29
CA TYR A 936 -12.32 -7.12 34.17
C TYR A 936 -11.65 -8.29 34.89
N TRP A 937 -12.29 -8.79 35.94
CA TRP A 937 -11.76 -9.76 36.90
C TRP A 937 -12.29 -11.16 36.58
N TYR A 938 -11.38 -12.12 36.44
CA TYR A 938 -11.68 -13.45 35.90
C TYR A 938 -10.68 -14.50 36.42
N THR A 939 -10.95 -15.78 36.20
CA THR A 939 -9.99 -16.86 36.47
C THR A 939 -9.37 -17.40 35.19
N VAL A 940 -8.07 -17.72 35.22
CA VAL A 940 -7.35 -18.17 34.02
C VAL A 940 -7.66 -19.62 33.63
N ASP A 941 -8.27 -20.43 34.50
CA ASP A 941 -8.64 -21.84 34.24
C ASP A 941 -7.53 -22.66 33.54
N GLY A 942 -6.34 -22.67 34.14
CA GLY A 942 -5.14 -23.31 33.58
C GLY A 942 -4.19 -22.29 32.96
N GLU A 943 -3.11 -22.01 33.68
CA GLU A 943 -2.14 -20.95 33.37
C GLU A 943 -1.57 -21.07 31.95
N ARG A 944 -1.81 -20.05 31.12
CA ARG A 944 -1.27 -19.89 29.78
C ARG A 944 -0.96 -18.43 29.50
N ALA A 945 -0.12 -18.21 28.48
CA ALA A 945 -0.02 -16.90 27.85
C ALA A 945 -1.36 -16.54 27.19
N GLN A 946 -1.70 -15.26 27.23
CA GLN A 946 -3.01 -14.73 26.88
C GLN A 946 -2.83 -13.48 26.03
N SER A 947 -3.70 -13.32 25.05
CA SER A 947 -3.72 -12.18 24.13
C SER A 947 -5.11 -11.54 24.13
N ALA A 948 -5.14 -10.20 24.09
CA ALA A 948 -6.35 -9.39 24.07
C ALA A 948 -6.25 -8.37 22.94
N ILE A 949 -7.35 -8.17 22.22
CA ILE A 949 -7.47 -7.14 21.18
C ILE A 949 -8.76 -6.33 21.36
N SER A 950 -8.74 -5.09 20.86
CA SER A 950 -9.95 -4.35 20.59
C SER A 950 -10.34 -4.61 19.14
N ASP A 951 -11.46 -5.30 18.92
CA ASP A 951 -12.01 -5.52 17.58
C ASP A 951 -12.46 -4.20 16.95
N TRP A 952 -13.00 -3.31 17.78
CA TRP A 952 -13.42 -1.98 17.41
C TRP A 952 -13.52 -1.09 18.65
N ALA A 953 -13.18 0.19 18.52
CA ALA A 953 -13.53 1.20 19.51
C ALA A 953 -13.77 2.55 18.84
N GLN A 954 -14.81 3.28 19.25
CA GLN A 954 -15.12 4.60 18.66
C GLN A 954 -14.04 5.65 18.93
N ILE A 955 -13.33 5.52 20.06
CA ILE A 955 -12.12 6.28 20.42
C ILE A 955 -10.83 5.79 19.71
N GLY A 956 -10.97 4.88 18.74
CA GLY A 956 -9.88 4.22 18.03
C GLY A 956 -9.39 2.96 18.76
N ALA A 957 -9.51 1.78 18.13
CA ALA A 957 -9.06 0.51 18.71
C ALA A 957 -7.58 0.52 19.11
N SER A 958 -6.72 1.20 18.34
CA SER A 958 -5.29 1.37 18.61
C SER A 958 -4.98 2.27 19.82
N ASN A 959 -5.96 3.03 20.33
CA ASN A 959 -5.85 3.82 21.54
C ASN A 959 -6.24 3.03 22.81
N VAL A 960 -6.84 1.84 22.68
CA VAL A 960 -7.11 0.94 23.80
C VAL A 960 -5.86 0.11 24.09
N THR A 961 -5.50 -0.04 25.38
CA THR A 961 -4.35 -0.84 25.82
C THR A 961 -4.78 -1.94 26.76
N PHE A 962 -4.18 -3.12 26.64
CA PHE A 962 -4.49 -4.29 27.43
C PHE A 962 -3.28 -4.75 28.24
N LYS A 963 -3.53 -5.16 29.48
CA LYS A 963 -2.52 -5.77 30.34
C LYS A 963 -3.18 -6.80 31.26
N PHE A 964 -2.81 -8.05 31.09
CA PHE A 964 -3.18 -9.10 32.05
C PHE A 964 -2.35 -8.95 33.33
N VAL A 965 -3.01 -8.93 34.47
CA VAL A 965 -2.37 -8.85 35.79
C VAL A 965 -2.80 -10.02 36.64
N LYS A 966 -1.84 -10.89 36.94
CA LYS A 966 -2.02 -11.97 37.91
C LYS A 966 -2.09 -11.41 39.33
N LEU A 967 -3.01 -11.90 40.14
CA LEU A 967 -3.10 -11.54 41.54
C LEU A 967 -2.00 -12.24 42.35
N SER A 968 -1.43 -11.53 43.33
CA SER A 968 -0.46 -12.10 44.27
C SER A 968 -1.06 -13.21 45.15
N SER A 969 -2.39 -13.24 45.26
CA SER A 969 -3.18 -14.30 45.88
C SER A 969 -4.52 -14.37 45.16
N SER A 970 -4.92 -15.56 44.70
CA SER A 970 -6.24 -15.78 44.11
C SER A 970 -7.33 -15.49 45.13
N VAL A 971 -8.42 -14.87 44.66
CA VAL A 971 -9.62 -14.54 45.45
C VAL A 971 -10.84 -15.26 44.84
N SER A 972 -11.98 -15.20 45.52
CA SER A 972 -13.20 -15.87 45.05
C SER A 972 -13.66 -15.28 43.71
N GLY A 973 -13.49 -16.06 42.64
CA GLY A 973 -13.83 -15.70 41.26
C GLY A 973 -12.82 -14.83 40.51
N ALA A 974 -11.60 -14.65 41.04
CA ALA A 974 -10.52 -14.06 40.25
C ALA A 974 -9.13 -14.55 40.70
N ASP A 975 -8.30 -14.94 39.74
CA ASP A 975 -6.84 -15.01 39.91
C ASP A 975 -6.09 -14.08 38.95
N TYR A 976 -6.81 -13.47 38.00
CA TYR A 976 -6.34 -12.43 37.10
C TYR A 976 -7.34 -11.26 37.03
N TYR A 977 -6.86 -10.12 36.56
CA TYR A 977 -7.70 -9.16 35.85
C TYR A 977 -7.06 -8.72 34.53
N LEU A 978 -7.92 -8.42 33.55
CA LEU A 978 -7.55 -7.69 32.36
C LEU A 978 -7.69 -6.19 32.66
N GLU A 979 -6.56 -5.50 32.77
CA GLU A 979 -6.50 -4.04 32.87
C GLU A 979 -6.62 -3.45 31.47
N ILE A 980 -7.62 -2.60 31.29
CA ILE A 980 -7.97 -1.92 30.05
C ILE A 980 -7.73 -0.44 30.28
N GLY A 981 -6.74 0.12 29.58
CA GLY A 981 -6.36 1.52 29.66
C GLY A 981 -6.50 2.22 28.31
N PHE A 982 -6.22 3.52 28.29
CA PHE A 982 -6.29 4.34 27.09
C PHE A 982 -5.00 5.14 26.87
N LYS A 983 -4.59 5.30 25.62
CA LYS A 983 -3.52 6.23 25.22
C LYS A 983 -4.06 7.66 25.20
N SER A 984 -3.20 8.66 25.27
CA SER A 984 -3.58 10.09 25.12
C SER A 984 -4.32 10.39 23.80
N GLY A 985 -4.11 9.58 22.75
CA GLY A 985 -4.86 9.64 21.50
C GLY A 985 -6.36 9.33 21.62
N ALA A 986 -6.83 8.73 22.72
CA ALA A 986 -8.26 8.60 23.01
C ALA A 986 -8.94 9.94 23.35
N GLY A 987 -8.15 10.97 23.72
CA GLY A 987 -8.64 12.32 23.99
C GLY A 987 -9.36 12.47 25.33
N GLN A 988 -10.18 13.51 25.42
CA GLN A 988 -10.92 13.86 26.63
C GLN A 988 -12.41 13.52 26.53
N LEU A 989 -12.91 12.73 27.47
CA LEU A 989 -14.31 12.38 27.62
C LEU A 989 -15.06 13.52 28.31
N GLN A 990 -15.92 14.22 27.56
CA GLN A 990 -16.68 15.37 28.04
C GLN A 990 -17.81 14.95 29.02
N PRO A 991 -18.27 15.86 29.91
CA PRO A 991 -19.38 15.59 30.83
C PRO A 991 -20.62 15.05 30.12
N GLY A 992 -21.22 13.98 30.66
CA GLY A 992 -22.42 13.35 30.10
C GLY A 992 -22.21 12.67 28.75
N LYS A 993 -20.97 12.41 28.33
CA LYS A 993 -20.63 11.61 27.15
C LYS A 993 -20.06 10.25 27.55
N ASP A 994 -20.12 9.32 26.60
CA ASP A 994 -19.46 8.02 26.70
C ASP A 994 -18.44 7.80 25.57
N THR A 995 -17.55 6.83 25.75
CA THR A 995 -16.47 6.45 24.81
C THR A 995 -16.94 5.89 23.48
N GLY A 996 -18.26 5.74 23.26
CA GLY A 996 -18.78 4.76 22.33
C GLY A 996 -18.52 3.34 22.82
N GLU A 997 -18.87 2.37 21.96
CA GLU A 997 -18.53 0.97 22.22
C GLU A 997 -17.02 0.74 22.18
N ILE A 998 -16.53 -0.07 23.11
CA ILE A 998 -15.20 -0.67 23.11
C ILE A 998 -15.44 -2.17 23.05
N GLN A 999 -15.25 -2.74 21.87
CA GLN A 999 -15.43 -4.16 21.59
C GLN A 999 -14.10 -4.86 21.86
N ILE A 1000 -14.09 -5.75 22.85
CA ILE A 1000 -12.90 -6.44 23.34
C ILE A 1000 -13.11 -7.94 23.17
N ARG A 1001 -12.07 -8.64 22.72
CA ARG A 1001 -11.94 -10.10 22.85
C ARG A 1001 -10.60 -10.46 23.45
N PHE A 1002 -10.55 -11.54 24.22
CA PHE A 1002 -9.30 -12.15 24.64
C PHE A 1002 -9.38 -13.67 24.69
N ASN A 1003 -8.26 -14.33 24.41
CA ASN A 1003 -8.11 -15.78 24.34
C ASN A 1003 -6.76 -16.20 24.97
N LYS A 1004 -6.63 -17.50 25.27
CA LYS A 1004 -5.30 -18.09 25.52
C LYS A 1004 -4.61 -18.29 24.18
N ASP A 1005 -3.28 -18.24 24.16
CA ASP A 1005 -2.54 -18.37 22.90
C ASP A 1005 -2.63 -19.80 22.31
N ASP A 1006 -2.94 -20.80 23.15
CA ASP A 1006 -3.23 -22.19 22.74
C ASP A 1006 -4.72 -22.47 22.47
N TRP A 1007 -5.58 -21.44 22.53
CA TRP A 1007 -7.04 -21.53 22.37
C TRP A 1007 -7.74 -22.54 23.30
N SER A 1008 -7.13 -22.89 24.43
CA SER A 1008 -7.80 -23.69 25.46
C SER A 1008 -8.90 -22.89 26.16
N ASN A 1009 -9.93 -23.60 26.67
CA ASN A 1009 -11.13 -22.95 27.20
C ASN A 1009 -10.88 -22.25 28.56
N TYR A 1010 -11.63 -21.17 28.79
CA TYR A 1010 -11.97 -20.61 30.09
C TYR A 1010 -13.32 -21.15 30.57
N ASN A 1011 -13.59 -21.01 31.86
CA ASN A 1011 -14.85 -21.28 32.52
C ASN A 1011 -15.42 -19.97 33.12
N GLN A 1012 -15.93 -19.08 32.27
CA GLN A 1012 -16.54 -17.80 32.67
C GLN A 1012 -17.61 -17.92 33.78
N GLY A 1013 -18.20 -19.11 33.98
CA GLY A 1013 -19.12 -19.38 35.09
C GLY A 1013 -18.53 -19.22 36.50
N ASN A 1014 -17.20 -19.13 36.64
CA ASN A 1014 -16.53 -18.82 37.92
C ASN A 1014 -16.00 -17.37 38.02
N ASP A 1015 -16.07 -16.57 36.95
CA ASP A 1015 -15.49 -15.23 36.89
C ASP A 1015 -16.24 -14.19 37.73
N TRP A 1016 -15.51 -13.31 38.41
CA TRP A 1016 -16.10 -12.21 39.18
C TRP A 1016 -16.87 -11.25 38.29
N SER A 1017 -16.26 -10.74 37.22
CA SER A 1017 -16.88 -9.72 36.36
C SER A 1017 -17.94 -10.26 35.38
N TRP A 1018 -18.03 -11.57 35.18
CA TRP A 1018 -18.95 -12.15 34.20
C TRP A 1018 -20.41 -12.15 34.68
N LEU A 1019 -21.32 -11.77 33.78
CA LEU A 1019 -22.76 -11.87 33.96
C LEU A 1019 -23.36 -12.49 32.69
N GLN A 1020 -23.87 -13.72 32.80
CA GLN A 1020 -24.34 -14.50 31.66
C GLN A 1020 -25.48 -13.83 30.88
N SER A 1021 -26.46 -13.26 31.58
CA SER A 1021 -27.69 -12.69 31.01
C SER A 1021 -27.52 -11.29 30.42
N MET A 1022 -26.35 -10.66 30.58
CA MET A 1022 -26.16 -9.23 30.34
C MET A 1022 -25.75 -8.93 28.89
N THR A 1023 -26.53 -9.37 27.92
CA THR A 1023 -26.20 -9.28 26.47
C THR A 1023 -26.32 -7.88 25.87
N SER A 1024 -26.92 -6.95 26.62
CA SER A 1024 -27.08 -5.53 26.28
C SER A 1024 -26.38 -4.67 27.33
N TYR A 1025 -25.94 -3.46 26.93
CA TYR A 1025 -25.22 -2.55 27.81
C TYR A 1025 -26.04 -2.13 29.04
N GLY A 1026 -25.48 -2.36 30.23
CA GLY A 1026 -25.99 -1.86 31.50
C GLY A 1026 -24.89 -1.76 32.54
N GLU A 1027 -25.23 -1.36 33.76
CA GLU A 1027 -24.26 -1.18 34.84
C GLU A 1027 -23.89 -2.51 35.49
N ASN A 1028 -22.61 -2.88 35.44
CA ASN A 1028 -22.05 -4.05 36.12
C ASN A 1028 -20.96 -3.57 37.08
N GLU A 1029 -21.32 -3.43 38.37
CA GLU A 1029 -20.39 -2.94 39.40
C GLU A 1029 -19.20 -3.87 39.63
N LYS A 1030 -19.24 -5.13 39.15
CA LYS A 1030 -18.10 -6.04 39.23
C LYS A 1030 -17.03 -5.78 38.15
N VAL A 1031 -17.25 -4.84 37.24
CA VAL A 1031 -16.22 -4.27 36.35
C VAL A 1031 -15.81 -2.92 36.94
N THR A 1032 -14.62 -2.85 37.52
CA THR A 1032 -14.17 -1.67 38.27
C THR A 1032 -13.44 -0.67 37.38
N ALA A 1033 -13.49 0.62 37.72
CA ALA A 1033 -12.70 1.64 37.04
C ALA A 1033 -12.05 2.65 37.99
N TYR A 1034 -10.92 3.19 37.53
CA TYR A 1034 -9.96 3.96 38.31
C TYR A 1034 -9.61 5.25 37.57
N ILE A 1035 -9.27 6.31 38.29
CA ILE A 1035 -8.62 7.51 37.77
C ILE A 1035 -7.31 7.70 38.55
N ASP A 1036 -6.18 7.81 37.83
CA ASP A 1036 -4.83 7.87 38.41
C ASP A 1036 -4.53 6.74 39.42
N GLY A 1037 -5.11 5.55 39.19
CA GLY A 1037 -5.00 4.38 40.07
C GLY A 1037 -5.92 4.37 41.29
N VAL A 1038 -6.72 5.42 41.52
CA VAL A 1038 -7.73 5.47 42.59
C VAL A 1038 -9.05 4.90 42.10
N LEU A 1039 -9.64 3.94 42.82
CA LEU A 1039 -10.94 3.35 42.50
C LEU A 1039 -12.05 4.40 42.55
N VAL A 1040 -12.82 4.54 41.47
CA VAL A 1040 -13.92 5.53 41.34
C VAL A 1040 -15.25 4.93 40.86
N TRP A 1041 -15.25 3.68 40.40
CA TRP A 1041 -16.47 2.94 40.01
C TRP A 1041 -16.33 1.43 40.29
N GLY A 1042 -17.42 0.81 40.76
CA GLY A 1042 -17.52 -0.63 40.97
C GLY A 1042 -16.92 -1.14 42.30
N GLN A 1043 -16.95 -2.47 42.47
CA GLN A 1043 -16.45 -3.21 43.62
C GLN A 1043 -15.43 -4.28 43.20
N GLU A 1044 -14.21 -4.18 43.75
CA GLU A 1044 -13.16 -5.21 43.61
C GLU A 1044 -13.56 -6.49 44.36
N PRO A 1045 -13.11 -7.68 43.92
CA PRO A 1045 -13.35 -8.91 44.66
C PRO A 1045 -12.65 -8.88 46.03
N SER A 1046 -13.37 -9.32 47.07
CA SER A 1046 -12.92 -9.30 48.46
C SER A 1046 -11.61 -10.06 48.68
N GLY A 1047 -10.61 -9.41 49.28
CA GLY A 1047 -9.28 -9.96 49.57
C GLY A 1047 -8.13 -9.28 48.82
N THR A 1048 -8.45 -8.34 47.92
CA THR A 1048 -7.49 -7.45 47.25
C THR A 1048 -7.01 -6.35 48.21
N THR A 1049 -5.69 -6.17 48.38
CA THR A 1049 -5.10 -5.20 49.33
C THR A 1049 -4.37 -4.07 48.58
N PRO A 1050 -4.72 -2.78 48.77
CA PRO A 1050 -4.00 -1.66 48.15
C PRO A 1050 -2.64 -1.37 48.80
N ALA A 1051 -1.65 -0.96 48.00
CA ALA A 1051 -0.34 -0.51 48.48
C ALA A 1051 -0.30 1.03 48.66
N PRO A 1052 0.38 1.58 49.69
CA PRO A 1052 0.36 3.00 50.00
C PRO A 1052 1.37 3.84 49.17
N THR A 1053 0.94 5.02 48.72
CA THR A 1053 1.75 5.98 47.96
C THR A 1053 2.55 6.92 48.89
N SER A 1054 3.77 7.30 48.52
CA SER A 1054 4.62 8.22 49.31
C SER A 1054 4.73 9.61 48.67
N THR A 1055 4.80 10.66 49.50
CA THR A 1055 4.83 12.08 49.08
C THR A 1055 6.20 12.70 49.38
N PRO A 1056 6.89 13.35 48.41
CA PRO A 1056 8.19 13.98 48.63
C PRO A 1056 8.10 15.46 49.05
N THR A 1057 9.01 15.88 49.93
CA THR A 1057 9.11 17.24 50.50
C THR A 1057 10.19 18.07 49.79
N VAL A 1058 9.97 19.38 49.61
CA VAL A 1058 10.92 20.30 48.97
C VAL A 1058 11.78 21.04 50.01
N THR A 1059 13.09 21.18 49.76
CA THR A 1059 14.04 21.99 50.54
C THR A 1059 14.89 22.85 49.60
N VAL A 1060 15.26 24.07 49.99
CA VAL A 1060 15.90 25.08 49.13
C VAL A 1060 17.16 25.65 49.80
N THR A 1061 18.28 25.76 49.06
CA THR A 1061 19.58 26.30 49.52
C THR A 1061 20.27 27.07 48.36
N PRO A 1062 21.01 28.18 48.60
CA PRO A 1062 21.25 29.22 47.58
C PRO A 1062 22.61 29.20 46.84
N THR A 1063 22.70 30.05 45.80
CA THR A 1063 23.79 30.21 44.81
C THR A 1063 24.95 31.14 45.23
N PRO A 1064 26.22 30.85 44.84
CA PRO A 1064 27.32 31.82 44.79
C PRO A 1064 27.84 32.14 43.36
N THR A 1065 28.52 33.28 43.21
CA THR A 1065 28.96 33.94 41.95
C THR A 1065 30.37 33.51 41.47
N PRO A 1066 30.68 33.50 40.15
CA PRO A 1066 31.98 33.06 39.61
C PRO A 1066 33.09 34.14 39.54
N THR A 1067 34.34 33.69 39.42
CA THR A 1067 35.59 34.48 39.22
C THR A 1067 36.28 34.04 37.91
N PRO A 1068 36.95 34.93 37.13
CA PRO A 1068 37.44 34.60 35.78
C PRO A 1068 38.82 33.92 35.72
N THR A 1069 39.12 33.27 34.58
CA THR A 1069 40.33 32.45 34.30
C THR A 1069 41.09 33.00 33.07
N PRO A 1070 42.44 32.93 33.01
CA PRO A 1070 43.26 33.55 31.95
C PRO A 1070 43.55 32.65 30.72
N THR A 1071 44.05 33.26 29.65
CA THR A 1071 44.28 32.71 28.29
C THR A 1071 45.71 32.14 28.07
N PRO A 1072 45.90 31.04 27.28
CA PRO A 1072 47.21 30.48 26.93
C PRO A 1072 47.75 30.87 25.53
N THR A 1073 49.03 30.55 25.26
CA THR A 1073 49.84 30.92 24.06
C THR A 1073 50.29 29.69 23.23
N VAL A 1074 50.79 29.88 21.99
CA VAL A 1074 50.94 28.86 20.92
C VAL A 1074 52.41 28.60 20.49
N THR A 1075 52.75 27.38 20.03
CA THR A 1075 53.99 27.02 19.28
C THR A 1075 53.75 25.76 18.36
N PRO A 1076 54.63 25.35 17.40
CA PRO A 1076 54.19 25.09 16.01
C PRO A 1076 54.58 23.72 15.37
N THR A 1077 54.24 23.55 14.07
CA THR A 1077 54.29 22.30 13.25
C THR A 1077 55.33 22.36 12.10
N PRO A 1078 55.93 21.23 11.63
CA PRO A 1078 56.87 21.19 10.50
C PRO A 1078 56.27 20.85 9.11
N THR A 1079 57.10 20.90 8.05
CA THR A 1079 56.76 21.03 6.60
C THR A 1079 57.21 19.83 5.72
N PRO A 1080 56.56 19.51 4.57
CA PRO A 1080 56.98 18.46 3.61
C PRO A 1080 57.67 18.99 2.32
N THR A 1081 58.27 18.12 1.48
CA THR A 1081 58.92 18.47 0.17
C THR A 1081 58.94 17.25 -0.81
N PRO A 1082 58.93 17.42 -2.17
CA PRO A 1082 58.52 16.36 -3.14
C PRO A 1082 59.54 15.95 -4.26
N GLY A 1083 59.17 15.03 -5.19
CA GLY A 1083 59.88 14.78 -6.47
C GLY A 1083 59.32 13.66 -7.40
N ASN A 1084 59.17 13.93 -8.71
CA ASN A 1084 58.71 13.02 -9.82
C ASN A 1084 59.93 12.37 -10.58
N GLY A 1085 59.86 11.45 -11.58
CA GLY A 1085 58.79 10.71 -12.31
C GLY A 1085 59.28 10.16 -13.70
N LEU A 1086 58.37 9.58 -14.54
CA LEU A 1086 58.46 9.24 -16.01
C LEU A 1086 59.20 7.93 -16.47
N ALA A 1087 58.91 7.24 -17.60
CA ALA A 1087 57.71 7.06 -18.47
C ALA A 1087 57.88 6.00 -19.63
N ARG A 1088 56.78 5.30 -20.05
CA ARG A 1088 56.51 4.52 -21.33
C ARG A 1088 57.40 3.28 -21.66
N ILE A 1089 56.92 2.18 -22.29
CA ILE A 1089 56.41 2.01 -23.70
C ILE A 1089 55.36 0.84 -23.84
N ASP A 1090 54.79 0.73 -25.05
CA ASP A 1090 53.62 -0.02 -25.56
C ASP A 1090 53.77 -1.55 -25.85
N THR A 1091 52.78 -2.12 -26.56
CA THR A 1091 52.33 -3.52 -26.69
C THR A 1091 52.94 -4.40 -27.81
N SER A 1092 52.71 -5.73 -27.69
CA SER A 1092 52.41 -6.74 -28.76
C SER A 1092 53.37 -7.93 -29.07
N THR A 1093 52.78 -9.14 -29.03
CA THR A 1093 52.96 -10.34 -29.92
C THR A 1093 54.21 -11.26 -30.01
N LEU A 1094 53.87 -12.56 -30.19
CA LEU A 1094 54.54 -13.69 -30.88
C LEU A 1094 55.61 -14.59 -30.18
N VAL A 1095 55.21 -15.86 -29.98
CA VAL A 1095 55.87 -17.15 -30.37
C VAL A 1095 57.33 -17.44 -30.01
N GLY A 1096 57.59 -18.60 -29.37
CA GLY A 1096 58.85 -19.35 -29.62
C GLY A 1096 59.44 -20.26 -28.52
N THR A 1097 58.92 -21.48 -28.36
CA THR A 1097 59.65 -22.78 -28.22
C THR A 1097 60.82 -23.03 -27.23
N ASN A 1098 60.86 -24.29 -26.74
CA ASN A 1098 61.97 -25.07 -26.13
C ASN A 1098 62.30 -24.78 -24.65
N GLN A 1099 62.06 -25.73 -23.73
CA GLN A 1099 62.86 -26.94 -23.46
C GLN A 1099 64.31 -26.64 -23.02
N HIS A 1100 64.62 -26.80 -21.73
CA HIS A 1100 65.30 -28.02 -21.24
C HIS A 1100 65.31 -28.15 -19.71
N THR A 1101 65.61 -29.37 -19.25
CA THR A 1101 65.40 -29.96 -17.91
C THR A 1101 66.67 -29.97 -17.03
N VAL A 1102 66.56 -30.63 -15.85
CA VAL A 1102 67.62 -31.08 -14.89
C VAL A 1102 67.90 -30.08 -13.74
N GLY A 1103 67.89 -30.46 -12.45
CA GLY A 1103 67.69 -31.77 -11.77
C GLY A 1103 67.13 -31.61 -10.34
N ILE A 1104 66.49 -32.61 -9.68
CA ILE A 1104 67.09 -33.81 -9.02
C ILE A 1104 67.83 -33.40 -7.71
N GLU A 1105 67.51 -33.87 -6.49
CA GLU A 1105 66.60 -34.94 -6.00
C GLU A 1105 66.38 -34.90 -4.45
N ILE A 1106 65.59 -35.86 -3.90
CA ILE A 1106 65.64 -36.44 -2.52
C ILE A 1106 65.15 -35.49 -1.38
N ASP A 1107 64.23 -35.85 -0.47
CA ASP A 1107 63.44 -37.08 -0.17
C ASP A 1107 62.23 -36.69 0.75
N LEU A 1108 61.29 -37.52 1.23
CA LEU A 1108 60.96 -38.96 1.13
C LEU A 1108 59.43 -39.12 1.36
N ILE A 1109 58.75 -40.10 0.76
CA ILE A 1109 57.35 -40.49 1.07
C ILE A 1109 57.31 -41.92 1.63
N ARG A 1110 56.37 -42.25 2.53
CA ARG A 1110 55.87 -43.63 2.61
C ARG A 1110 54.35 -43.73 2.69
N HIS A 1111 53.82 -44.35 1.64
CA HIS A 1111 52.44 -44.77 1.40
C HIS A 1111 52.21 -46.19 1.95
N CYS A 1112 50.95 -46.63 2.03
CA CYS A 1112 50.43 -47.94 1.56
C CYS A 1112 49.03 -48.25 2.14
N VAL A 1113 48.10 -48.92 1.46
CA VAL A 1113 47.81 -49.10 0.01
C VAL A 1113 46.45 -49.81 -0.09
N GLU A 1114 45.67 -49.53 -1.13
CA GLU A 1114 44.51 -50.36 -1.49
C GLU A 1114 44.95 -51.58 -2.30
N SER A 1115 44.69 -52.79 -1.81
CA SER A 1115 44.68 -54.02 -2.63
C SER A 1115 43.75 -55.05 -1.98
N GLY A 1116 42.53 -55.17 -2.50
CA GLY A 1116 41.48 -55.94 -1.82
C GLY A 1116 41.67 -57.45 -1.86
N MET A 1117 41.37 -58.11 -0.75
CA MET A 1117 40.79 -59.47 -0.65
C MET A 1117 40.42 -59.76 0.82
N GLY A 1118 39.17 -60.14 1.10
CA GLY A 1118 38.85 -61.05 2.21
C GLY A 1118 38.19 -60.50 3.49
N TYR A 1119 36.88 -60.77 3.59
CA TYR A 1119 36.11 -61.22 4.77
C TYR A 1119 36.04 -60.43 6.11
N GLU A 1120 34.79 -60.16 6.47
CA GLU A 1120 34.15 -60.27 7.81
C GLU A 1120 34.29 -59.17 8.89
N LEU A 1121 33.12 -58.56 9.18
CA LEU A 1121 32.50 -58.33 10.50
C LEU A 1121 33.32 -57.63 11.60
N CYS A 1122 32.91 -56.41 11.97
CA CYS A 1122 32.09 -56.22 13.17
C CYS A 1122 31.51 -54.80 13.33
N GLU A 1123 30.44 -54.75 14.13
CA GLU A 1123 29.53 -53.65 14.48
C GLU A 1123 30.20 -52.47 15.24
N GLY A 1124 29.53 -51.31 15.31
CA GLY A 1124 29.88 -50.24 16.26
C GLY A 1124 29.16 -48.90 16.02
N SER A 1125 28.14 -48.60 16.81
CA SER A 1125 27.27 -47.41 16.73
C SER A 1125 27.62 -46.28 17.71
N ALA A 1126 27.21 -45.04 17.37
CA ALA A 1126 27.16 -43.83 18.23
C ALA A 1126 28.54 -43.26 18.69
N GLU A 1127 28.71 -41.94 18.89
CA GLU A 1127 27.75 -40.83 19.03
C GLU A 1127 27.81 -39.79 17.89
#